data_AF-A0A2T2R874-F1
#
_entry.id   AF-A0A2T2R874-F1
#
_cell.length_a   1.000
_cell.length_b   1.000
_cell.length_c   1.000
_cell.angle_alpha   90.00
_cell.angle_beta   90.00
_cell.angle_gamma   90.00
#
_symmetry.space_group_name_H-M   'P 1'
#
loop_
_entity.id
_entity.type
_entity.pdbx_description
1 polymer ?
#
loop_
_entity_poly.entity_id
_entity_poly.type
_entity_poly.pdbx_seq_one_letter_code
_entity_poly.pdbx_strand_id
1 'polypeptide(L)'
;MVSRVLAGVVSATVLVVAVVAVLATAVGGEAGAEVVSRRVEGLPTAGHADGQAVTGQATEVLSEPREMPIAFSLVGFSVPRGATVAFRHRVDGGDWSDWTTTEVDRQEGPAGSQADNAQMQVTRAVWTGAADELQLRVGGARPEDVAINLVDGLGQNRSPTERLSDVGHRLAQAVTDGVAPAAAASRPGIITRREWGAAAPSGPPSAAHRARGAVLHHTATSNDYGRSQGPAVVRSIQRYHQQYQGWKDIGYNFLVDRFGRIYQGRAGGVTQPVVGAHAAGHNVGTIGVAFIGQHHAGSAGDTALRHAAANAATDLLAWLFQVHGINPRTEATLPSGYTYQRFVRRIVGHGHLGDTSCPGSSVNAALAGIRRDVVAALEGGTHTGEPGSAHRGPSPGSAQEGPSPGSPHSAPSRGQPGVARLADDTRQATAARVSRHAFDSADTVVIASAVAYPDALAGAGLAGRLGAPVLLTAPGGLDSATRAEIDRLGAQRAVVLGSPTKVTHHVTQDLRRRGLAVERITGDTRFATAAAVASRFTDAETVLIADGAGGWPDAVSASQLAARDKIPVLLTAGAHVPAATHRALRRIDPDDVILVGGRNTVPPQVSAALQRYGRLTRLAGRTRVHTAAQVTNLMAHTGADKQRLWLASANGWADALAAGPAAAHVGGVLQLTWPHRFNAHGPVGRRVRDANVLRLVGGASAISPAVERQSVRHAAR
;
A
#
# COMPACT_ATOMS: atom_id res chain seq x y z
N MET A 1 -15.98 6.32 71.33
CA MET A 1 -16.06 7.39 70.31
C MET A 1 -15.81 6.90 68.88
N VAL A 2 -14.89 5.95 68.64
CA VAL A 2 -14.54 5.44 67.29
C VAL A 2 -15.67 4.67 66.58
N SER A 3 -16.50 3.92 67.31
CA SER A 3 -17.58 3.10 66.72
C SER A 3 -18.78 3.94 66.19
N ARG A 4 -19.03 5.13 66.76
CA ARG A 4 -20.07 6.06 66.26
C ARG A 4 -19.64 6.82 65.00
N VAL A 5 -18.33 7.04 64.82
CA VAL A 5 -17.78 7.67 63.61
C VAL A 5 -17.77 6.68 62.44
N LEU A 6 -17.43 5.40 62.67
CA LEU A 6 -17.52 4.38 61.63
C LEU A 6 -18.97 4.11 61.17
N ALA A 7 -19.93 4.07 62.10
CA ALA A 7 -21.35 3.91 61.74
C ALA A 7 -21.88 5.12 60.94
N GLY A 8 -21.46 6.35 61.29
CA GLY A 8 -21.81 7.56 60.55
C GLY A 8 -21.22 7.61 59.14
N VAL A 9 -19.99 7.14 58.95
CA VAL A 9 -19.34 7.08 57.63
C VAL A 9 -19.94 5.98 56.74
N VAL A 10 -20.27 4.82 57.30
CA VAL A 10 -20.95 3.73 56.57
C VAL A 10 -22.37 4.13 56.19
N SER A 11 -23.14 4.77 57.09
CA SER A 11 -24.48 5.27 56.77
C SER A 11 -24.46 6.42 55.76
N ALA A 12 -23.48 7.32 55.80
CA ALA A 12 -23.34 8.37 54.78
C ALA A 12 -22.97 7.79 53.41
N THR A 13 -22.13 6.76 53.36
CA THR A 13 -21.75 6.10 52.10
C THR A 13 -22.93 5.33 51.49
N VAL A 14 -23.72 4.62 52.32
CA VAL A 14 -24.93 3.93 51.87
C VAL A 14 -26.01 4.93 51.43
N LEU A 15 -26.15 6.06 52.12
CA LEU A 15 -27.09 7.12 51.73
C LEU A 15 -26.68 7.79 50.42
N VAL A 16 -25.39 8.05 50.20
CA VAL A 16 -24.88 8.56 48.92
C VAL A 16 -25.11 7.55 47.80
N VAL A 17 -24.86 6.27 48.02
CA VAL A 17 -25.12 5.21 47.02
C VAL A 17 -26.61 5.08 46.72
N ALA A 18 -27.49 5.17 47.74
CA ALA A 18 -28.94 5.11 47.56
C ALA A 18 -29.49 6.35 46.84
N VAL A 19 -29.00 7.55 47.17
CA VAL A 19 -29.40 8.81 46.51
C VAL A 19 -28.91 8.84 45.06
N VAL A 20 -27.70 8.34 44.78
CA VAL A 20 -27.17 8.19 43.42
C VAL A 20 -27.95 7.14 42.61
N ALA A 21 -28.35 6.03 43.23
CA ALA A 21 -29.17 5.01 42.58
C ALA A 21 -30.61 5.51 42.27
N VAL A 22 -31.21 6.28 43.18
CA VAL A 22 -32.54 6.89 42.97
C VAL A 22 -32.51 7.98 41.89
N LEU A 23 -31.44 8.80 41.85
CA LEU A 23 -31.21 9.77 40.76
C LEU A 23 -30.97 9.07 39.40
N ALA A 24 -30.27 7.94 39.39
CA ALA A 24 -30.03 7.14 38.18
C ALA A 24 -31.32 6.50 37.61
N THR A 25 -32.31 6.19 38.45
CA THR A 25 -33.61 5.66 38.01
C THR A 25 -34.61 6.73 37.56
N ALA A 26 -34.47 7.98 38.01
CA ALA A 26 -35.35 9.08 37.63
C ALA A 26 -35.01 9.70 36.26
N VAL A 27 -33.80 9.48 35.75
CA VAL A 27 -33.37 9.93 34.41
C VAL A 27 -33.35 8.73 33.48
N GLY A 28 -34.54 8.30 33.05
CA GLY A 28 -34.71 7.24 32.07
C GLY A 28 -34.15 7.65 30.70
N GLY A 29 -32.94 7.21 30.38
CA GLY A 29 -32.37 7.26 29.03
C GLY A 29 -30.90 6.81 29.00
N GLU A 30 -30.56 5.77 28.22
CA GLU A 30 -29.17 5.36 27.93
C GLU A 30 -28.46 6.41 27.03
N ALA A 31 -28.38 7.66 27.46
CA ALA A 31 -27.73 8.71 26.71
C ALA A 31 -26.21 8.66 26.95
N GLY A 32 -25.49 7.88 26.15
CA GLY A 32 -24.06 8.14 25.94
C GLY A 32 -23.87 9.60 25.51
N ALA A 33 -22.78 10.24 25.95
CA ALA A 33 -22.54 11.65 25.66
C ALA A 33 -22.69 11.94 24.14
N GLU A 34 -23.77 12.63 23.78
CA GLU A 34 -24.19 12.93 22.42
C GLU A 34 -23.06 13.65 21.69
N VAL A 35 -22.56 12.98 20.65
CA VAL A 35 -21.53 13.55 19.79
C VAL A 35 -22.19 14.48 18.79
N VAL A 36 -21.93 15.78 18.96
CA VAL A 36 -22.45 16.82 18.07
C VAL A 36 -21.55 16.94 16.84
N SER A 37 -22.13 17.22 15.68
CA SER A 37 -21.38 17.40 14.44
C SER A 37 -21.99 18.52 13.60
N ARG A 38 -21.15 19.38 13.01
CA ARG A 38 -21.59 20.51 12.18
C ARG A 38 -20.73 20.63 10.92
N ARG A 39 -21.39 20.86 9.79
CA ARG A 39 -20.74 21.26 8.54
C ARG A 39 -20.78 22.78 8.41
N VAL A 40 -19.66 23.40 8.05
CA VAL A 40 -19.48 24.84 7.85
C VAL A 40 -18.95 25.09 6.45
N GLU A 41 -19.48 26.08 5.75
CA GLU A 41 -19.12 26.40 4.36
C GLU A 41 -18.85 27.90 4.20
N GLY A 42 -18.20 28.29 3.11
CA GLY A 42 -17.98 29.69 2.78
C GLY A 42 -17.04 30.39 3.76
N LEU A 43 -15.89 29.78 4.08
CA LEU A 43 -14.88 30.45 4.90
C LEU A 43 -14.22 31.56 4.05
N PRO A 44 -14.25 32.84 4.46
CA PRO A 44 -13.71 33.92 3.64
C PRO A 44 -12.20 33.83 3.45
N THR A 45 -11.72 34.13 2.25
CA THR A 45 -10.31 34.33 1.93
C THR A 45 -9.76 35.55 2.67
N ALA A 46 -8.55 35.44 3.21
CA ALA A 46 -7.90 36.55 3.87
C ALA A 46 -7.52 37.67 2.88
N GLY A 47 -7.88 38.92 3.21
CA GLY A 47 -7.39 40.11 2.52
C GLY A 47 -7.93 40.41 1.11
N HIS A 48 -9.16 40.02 0.74
CA HIS A 48 -9.75 40.49 -0.53
C HIS A 48 -10.11 42.00 -0.48
N ALA A 49 -9.26 42.82 -1.10
CA ALA A 49 -9.71 43.94 -1.92
C ALA A 49 -10.04 43.39 -3.33
N ASP A 50 -11.08 43.93 -3.96
CA ASP A 50 -11.69 43.43 -5.21
C ASP A 50 -10.72 42.98 -6.33
N GLY A 51 -10.95 41.77 -6.86
CA GLY A 51 -10.92 41.53 -8.30
C GLY A 51 -9.60 41.28 -9.04
N GLN A 52 -8.60 40.57 -8.49
CA GLN A 52 -7.48 40.07 -9.32
C GLN A 52 -7.52 38.56 -9.56
N ALA A 53 -7.55 38.19 -10.85
CA ALA A 53 -7.46 36.83 -11.34
C ALA A 53 -6.05 36.26 -11.07
N VAL A 54 -5.97 35.11 -10.39
CA VAL A 54 -4.72 34.41 -10.09
C VAL A 54 -4.22 33.73 -11.36
N THR A 55 -3.17 34.29 -11.98
CA THR A 55 -2.45 33.66 -13.09
C THR A 55 -1.16 33.00 -12.57
N GLY A 56 -1.00 31.71 -12.86
CA GLY A 56 0.31 31.04 -12.97
C GLY A 56 1.11 30.76 -11.70
N GLN A 57 1.08 29.49 -11.27
CA GLN A 57 2.10 28.77 -10.48
C GLN A 57 2.41 29.29 -9.06
N ALA A 58 1.83 28.56 -8.08
CA ALA A 58 2.10 28.53 -6.64
C ALA A 58 1.53 29.69 -5.80
N THR A 59 0.26 29.60 -5.42
CA THR A 59 -0.27 30.34 -4.27
C THR A 59 -1.27 29.47 -3.50
N GLU A 60 -0.86 29.00 -2.32
CA GLU A 60 -1.84 28.56 -1.32
C GLU A 60 -2.59 29.80 -0.83
N VAL A 61 -3.91 29.72 -0.75
CA VAL A 61 -4.79 30.81 -0.33
C VAL A 61 -5.17 30.61 1.13
N LEU A 62 -4.94 31.63 1.97
CA LEU A 62 -5.31 31.61 3.39
C LEU A 62 -6.76 32.05 3.56
N SER A 63 -7.46 31.47 4.54
CA SER A 63 -8.71 32.04 5.03
C SER A 63 -8.45 33.09 6.12
N GLU A 64 -9.44 33.93 6.39
CA GLU A 64 -9.50 34.63 7.67
C GLU A 64 -9.60 33.59 8.81
N PRO A 65 -8.98 33.84 9.98
CA PRO A 65 -9.28 33.11 11.20
C PRO A 65 -10.75 33.24 11.56
N ARG A 66 -11.38 32.15 12.01
CA ARG A 66 -12.81 32.19 12.35
C ARG A 66 -13.11 31.30 13.55
N GLU A 67 -13.94 31.82 14.45
CA GLU A 67 -14.62 31.05 15.48
C GLU A 67 -15.70 30.16 14.84
N MET A 68 -15.67 28.89 15.18
CA MET A 68 -16.59 27.89 14.64
C MET A 68 -17.92 27.95 15.39
N PRO A 69 -19.04 27.65 14.71
CA PRO A 69 -20.38 27.68 15.32
C PRO A 69 -20.59 26.62 16.42
N ILE A 70 -19.65 25.69 16.57
CA ILE A 70 -19.56 24.77 17.70
C ILE A 70 -18.09 24.66 18.09
N ALA A 71 -17.82 24.50 19.39
CA ALA A 71 -16.54 23.94 19.83
C ALA A 71 -16.40 22.52 19.25
N PHE A 72 -15.18 22.10 18.95
CA PHE A 72 -14.92 20.82 18.30
C PHE A 72 -13.74 20.11 18.95
N SER A 73 -13.65 18.80 18.69
CA SER A 73 -12.50 18.00 19.09
C SER A 73 -11.93 17.13 17.96
N LEU A 74 -12.59 17.15 16.81
CA LEU A 74 -12.16 16.50 15.59
C LEU A 74 -12.65 17.31 14.40
N VAL A 75 -11.80 17.46 13.39
CA VAL A 75 -12.09 18.16 12.14
C VAL A 75 -11.63 17.36 10.93
N GLY A 76 -12.35 17.52 9.83
CA GLY A 76 -11.86 17.20 8.49
C GLY A 76 -12.56 18.07 7.47
N PHE A 77 -12.38 17.80 6.18
CA PHE A 77 -12.82 18.73 5.14
C PHE A 77 -13.47 18.00 3.97
N SER A 78 -14.37 18.68 3.26
CA SER A 78 -14.79 18.30 1.92
C SER A 78 -14.19 19.30 0.94
N VAL A 79 -13.31 18.83 0.07
CA VAL A 79 -12.52 19.66 -0.84
C VAL A 79 -12.84 19.34 -2.31
N PRO A 80 -12.74 20.33 -3.22
CA PRO A 80 -12.82 20.08 -4.65
C PRO A 80 -11.73 19.11 -5.12
N ARG A 81 -12.00 18.39 -6.20
CA ARG A 81 -11.00 17.48 -6.77
C ARG A 81 -9.72 18.22 -7.16
N GLY A 82 -8.59 17.74 -6.63
CA GLY A 82 -7.27 18.31 -6.92
C GLY A 82 -6.84 19.42 -5.98
N ALA A 83 -7.73 19.87 -5.09
CA ALA A 83 -7.39 20.82 -4.03
C ALA A 83 -6.68 20.14 -2.85
N THR A 84 -5.81 20.88 -2.19
CA THR A 84 -5.20 20.51 -0.91
C THR A 84 -5.68 21.46 0.18
N VAL A 85 -5.80 20.96 1.42
CA VAL A 85 -6.15 21.79 2.56
C VAL A 85 -5.25 21.46 3.75
N ALA A 86 -4.64 22.51 4.29
CA ALA A 86 -4.01 22.51 5.60
C ALA A 86 -4.80 23.43 6.53
N PHE A 87 -4.77 23.11 7.83
CA PHE A 87 -5.44 23.90 8.84
C PHE A 87 -4.57 24.07 10.08
N ARG A 88 -4.89 25.08 10.88
CA ARG A 88 -4.45 25.22 12.26
C ARG A 88 -5.65 25.60 13.12
N HIS A 89 -5.60 25.26 14.40
CA HIS A 89 -6.67 25.52 15.35
C HIS A 89 -6.12 26.10 16.65
N ARG A 90 -7.02 26.67 17.46
CA ARG A 90 -6.73 27.09 18.84
C ARG A 90 -7.99 27.00 19.68
N VAL A 91 -7.84 27.29 20.97
CA VAL A 91 -8.91 27.34 21.95
C VAL A 91 -8.88 28.70 22.65
N ASP A 92 -10.04 29.33 22.81
CA ASP A 92 -10.26 30.58 23.55
C ASP A 92 -9.25 31.70 23.20
N GLY A 93 -8.95 31.89 21.91
CA GLY A 93 -8.02 32.93 21.44
C GLY A 93 -6.55 32.71 21.81
N GLY A 94 -6.18 31.53 22.32
CA GLY A 94 -4.81 31.16 22.68
C GLY A 94 -3.85 30.98 21.51
N ASP A 95 -2.76 30.23 21.75
CA ASP A 95 -1.74 29.97 20.72
C ASP A 95 -2.27 29.06 19.62
N TRP A 96 -1.88 29.38 18.38
CA TRP A 96 -2.18 28.53 17.23
C TRP A 96 -1.39 27.23 17.28
N SER A 97 -2.05 26.14 16.90
CA SER A 97 -1.36 24.91 16.55
C SER A 97 -0.43 25.11 15.34
N ASP A 98 0.51 24.18 15.18
CA ASP A 98 1.22 24.02 13.90
C ASP A 98 0.23 23.71 12.76
N TRP A 99 0.62 24.05 11.54
CA TRP A 99 -0.14 23.73 10.34
C TRP A 99 -0.18 22.23 10.09
N THR A 100 -1.38 21.66 10.04
CA THR A 100 -1.63 20.26 9.73
C THR A 100 -2.24 20.12 8.34
N THR A 101 -1.58 19.37 7.46
CA THR A 101 -2.14 19.05 6.13
C THR A 101 -3.05 17.84 6.23
N THR A 102 -4.25 17.91 5.64
CA THR A 102 -5.16 16.76 5.55
C THR A 102 -5.20 16.19 4.15
N GLU A 103 -5.26 14.87 4.06
CA GLU A 103 -5.25 14.14 2.81
C GLU A 103 -6.63 13.54 2.51
N VAL A 104 -7.00 13.45 1.23
CA VAL A 104 -8.14 12.65 0.77
C VAL A 104 -7.72 11.18 0.74
N ASP A 105 -8.29 10.35 1.62
CA ASP A 105 -7.97 8.93 1.65
C ASP A 105 -8.90 8.11 0.74
N ARG A 106 -8.38 7.71 -0.42
CA ARG A 106 -9.06 6.80 -1.36
C ARG A 106 -8.77 5.31 -1.10
N GLN A 107 -7.93 5.01 -0.11
CA GLN A 107 -7.50 3.66 0.27
C GLN A 107 -8.35 3.05 1.38
N GLU A 108 -9.30 3.81 1.92
CA GLU A 108 -10.33 3.36 2.84
C GLU A 108 -11.72 3.62 2.23
N GLY A 109 -12.72 2.90 2.71
CA GLY A 109 -14.09 2.94 2.21
C GLY A 109 -14.71 1.56 1.95
N PRO A 110 -16.05 1.44 1.99
CA PRO A 110 -16.75 0.21 1.65
C PRO A 110 -16.53 -0.20 0.18
N ALA A 111 -16.85 -1.46 -0.16
CA ALA A 111 -16.70 -1.94 -1.53
C ALA A 111 -17.51 -1.06 -2.51
N GLY A 112 -16.87 -0.58 -3.58
CA GLY A 112 -17.49 0.25 -4.61
C GLY A 112 -17.59 1.75 -4.28
N SER A 113 -17.16 2.22 -3.11
CA SER A 113 -17.24 3.64 -2.73
C SER A 113 -16.18 4.53 -3.37
N GLN A 114 -15.22 3.96 -4.13
CA GLN A 114 -14.24 4.73 -4.92
C GLN A 114 -14.87 5.27 -6.20
N ALA A 115 -15.97 6.02 -6.07
CA ALA A 115 -16.51 6.78 -7.18
C ALA A 115 -15.49 7.88 -7.54
N ASP A 116 -14.60 7.57 -8.47
CA ASP A 116 -13.60 8.48 -9.04
C ASP A 116 -14.24 9.70 -9.74
N ASN A 117 -15.56 9.89 -9.69
CA ASN A 117 -16.32 10.95 -10.37
C ASN A 117 -16.98 11.95 -9.41
N ALA A 118 -16.79 11.84 -8.09
CA ALA A 118 -17.34 12.82 -7.16
C ALA A 118 -16.63 14.19 -7.32
N GLN A 119 -17.41 15.26 -7.48
CA GLN A 119 -16.90 16.64 -7.59
C GLN A 119 -16.20 17.12 -6.30
N MET A 120 -16.68 16.62 -5.14
CA MET A 120 -16.14 16.90 -3.81
C MET A 120 -15.59 15.63 -3.16
N GLN A 121 -14.51 15.76 -2.39
CA GLN A 121 -13.79 14.67 -1.76
C GLN A 121 -13.60 14.93 -0.27
N VAL A 122 -13.88 13.93 0.56
CA VAL A 122 -13.78 14.05 2.02
C VAL A 122 -12.37 13.66 2.47
N THR A 123 -11.74 14.48 3.31
CA THR A 123 -10.39 14.24 3.84
C THR A 123 -10.42 13.30 5.05
N ARG A 124 -9.24 12.87 5.52
CA ARG A 124 -9.13 12.16 6.80
C ARG A 124 -9.49 13.09 7.96
N ALA A 125 -10.10 12.51 8.98
CA ALA A 125 -10.37 13.18 10.23
C ALA A 125 -9.11 13.33 11.08
N VAL A 126 -8.95 14.51 11.68
CA VAL A 126 -7.85 14.86 12.59
C VAL A 126 -8.43 15.22 13.95
N TRP A 127 -7.96 14.56 15.01
CA TRP A 127 -8.26 14.93 16.40
C TRP A 127 -7.44 16.16 16.77
N THR A 128 -8.09 17.13 17.40
CA THR A 128 -7.49 18.44 17.72
C THR A 128 -7.33 18.67 19.22
N GLY A 129 -7.90 17.79 20.07
CA GLY A 129 -8.23 18.17 21.43
C GLY A 129 -9.32 19.25 21.45
N ALA A 130 -9.51 19.95 22.56
CA ALA A 130 -10.46 21.06 22.63
C ALA A 130 -10.05 22.19 21.67
N ALA A 131 -10.99 22.68 20.86
CA ALA A 131 -10.78 23.78 19.92
C ALA A 131 -12.10 24.49 19.60
N ASP A 132 -12.04 25.77 19.25
CA ASP A 132 -13.18 26.60 18.87
C ASP A 132 -12.89 27.47 17.64
N GLU A 133 -11.63 27.78 17.37
CA GLU A 133 -11.21 28.58 16.23
C GLU A 133 -10.38 27.77 15.22
N LEU A 134 -10.51 28.14 13.94
CA LEU A 134 -9.78 27.49 12.84
C LEU A 134 -9.33 28.51 11.78
N GLN A 135 -8.18 28.24 11.15
CA GLN A 135 -7.74 28.90 9.92
C GLN A 135 -7.33 27.87 8.86
N LEU A 136 -7.68 28.13 7.60
CA LEU A 136 -7.35 27.28 6.45
C LEU A 136 -6.23 27.87 5.60
N ARG A 137 -5.52 26.95 4.95
CA ARG A 137 -4.60 27.19 3.85
C ARG A 137 -4.94 26.21 2.73
N VAL A 138 -5.40 26.72 1.59
CA VAL A 138 -5.96 25.91 0.50
C VAL A 138 -5.11 26.05 -0.75
N GLY A 139 -4.70 24.93 -1.34
CA GLY A 139 -4.02 24.90 -2.63
C GLY A 139 -4.95 24.40 -3.73
N GLY A 140 -4.93 25.03 -4.91
CA GLY A 140 -5.71 24.59 -6.08
C GLY A 140 -7.22 24.85 -6.02
N ALA A 141 -7.70 25.54 -4.99
CA ALA A 141 -9.07 26.04 -4.82
C ALA A 141 -9.04 27.23 -3.85
N ARG A 142 -10.20 27.86 -3.58
CA ARG A 142 -10.30 28.92 -2.56
C ARG A 142 -10.90 28.37 -1.26
N PRO A 143 -10.65 29.00 -0.09
CA PRO A 143 -11.28 28.66 1.18
C PRO A 143 -12.81 28.57 1.14
N GLU A 144 -13.48 29.37 0.31
CA GLU A 144 -14.94 29.37 0.17
C GLU A 144 -15.46 28.07 -0.48
N ASP A 145 -14.62 27.41 -1.28
CA ASP A 145 -14.94 26.18 -1.99
C ASP A 145 -14.73 24.92 -1.11
N VAL A 146 -14.26 25.09 0.14
CA VAL A 146 -14.01 24.02 1.11
C VAL A 146 -15.09 23.99 2.19
N ALA A 147 -15.67 22.81 2.43
CA ALA A 147 -16.54 22.59 3.60
C ALA A 147 -15.75 22.01 4.77
N ILE A 148 -15.96 22.56 5.96
CA ILE A 148 -15.35 22.13 7.23
C ILE A 148 -16.31 21.20 7.95
N ASN A 149 -15.85 20.01 8.30
CA ASN A 149 -16.63 18.95 8.90
C ASN A 149 -16.19 18.78 10.36
N LEU A 150 -16.94 19.38 11.29
CA LEU A 150 -16.63 19.43 12.72
C LEU A 150 -17.34 18.33 13.50
N VAL A 151 -16.69 17.84 14.56
CA VAL A 151 -17.25 16.89 15.53
C VAL A 151 -16.80 17.26 16.94
N ASP A 152 -17.73 17.34 17.88
CA ASP A 152 -17.47 17.48 19.32
C ASP A 152 -17.66 16.14 20.02
N GLY A 153 -16.55 15.44 20.28
CA GLY A 153 -16.57 14.20 21.06
C GLY A 153 -16.39 14.40 22.56
N LEU A 154 -15.93 15.60 22.96
CA LEU A 154 -15.65 15.95 24.36
C LEU A 154 -16.90 16.51 25.06
N GLY A 155 -17.96 16.83 24.32
CA GLY A 155 -19.20 17.39 24.87
C GLY A 155 -19.03 18.83 25.34
N GLN A 156 -18.18 19.59 24.67
CA GLN A 156 -17.86 20.98 24.99
C GLN A 156 -19.06 21.92 24.80
N ASN A 157 -19.94 21.59 23.86
CA ASN A 157 -21.14 22.38 23.56
C ASN A 157 -22.33 22.06 24.50
N ARG A 158 -22.12 21.22 25.52
CA ARG A 158 -23.15 20.84 26.51
C ARG A 158 -23.15 21.79 27.70
N SER A 159 -24.34 22.01 28.26
CA SER A 159 -24.49 22.74 29.52
C SER A 159 -23.70 22.07 30.66
N PRO A 160 -23.28 22.83 31.69
CA PRO A 160 -22.63 22.25 32.87
C PRO A 160 -23.46 21.15 33.56
N THR A 161 -24.78 21.28 33.58
CA THR A 161 -25.72 20.30 34.15
C THR A 161 -25.75 18.99 33.37
N GLU A 162 -25.71 19.05 32.03
CA GLU A 162 -25.62 17.85 31.18
C GLU A 162 -24.28 17.13 31.36
N ARG A 163 -23.17 17.89 31.44
CA ARG A 163 -21.84 17.32 31.69
C ARG A 163 -21.73 16.63 33.06
N LEU A 164 -22.37 17.19 34.10
CA LEU A 164 -22.42 16.59 35.44
C LEU A 164 -23.27 15.31 35.47
N SER A 165 -24.37 15.26 34.70
CA SER A 165 -25.19 14.05 34.60
C SER A 165 -24.43 12.86 33.99
N ASP A 166 -23.58 13.10 32.98
CA ASP A 166 -22.72 12.07 32.39
C ASP A 166 -21.66 11.53 33.36
N VAL A 167 -21.17 12.39 34.27
CA VAL A 167 -20.22 12.00 35.34
C VAL A 167 -20.94 11.12 36.36
N GLY A 168 -22.17 11.48 36.73
CA GLY A 168 -23.04 10.68 37.58
C GLY A 168 -23.32 9.29 36.99
N HIS A 169 -23.69 9.21 35.71
CA HIS A 169 -23.91 7.94 35.02
C HIS A 169 -22.64 7.09 34.89
N ARG A 170 -21.49 7.71 34.60
CA ARG A 170 -20.20 6.99 34.50
C ARG A 170 -19.72 6.47 35.85
N LEU A 171 -19.93 7.22 36.93
CA LEU A 171 -19.64 6.76 38.29
C LEU A 171 -20.59 5.63 38.70
N ALA A 172 -21.88 5.72 38.37
CA ALA A 172 -22.84 4.64 38.61
C ALA A 172 -22.47 3.35 37.87
N GLN A 173 -22.06 3.44 36.59
CA GLN A 173 -21.57 2.28 35.81
C GLN A 173 -20.26 1.70 36.36
N ALA A 174 -19.30 2.55 36.75
CA ALA A 174 -18.03 2.10 37.32
C ALA A 174 -18.19 1.39 38.68
N VAL A 175 -19.25 1.70 39.43
CA VAL A 175 -19.58 1.04 40.70
C VAL A 175 -20.29 -0.29 40.49
N THR A 176 -21.05 -0.44 39.39
CA THR A 176 -21.73 -1.72 39.05
C THR A 176 -20.79 -2.74 38.41
N ASP A 177 -19.74 -2.31 37.72
CA ASP A 177 -18.81 -3.19 36.98
C ASP A 177 -17.65 -3.72 37.85
N GLY A 178 -17.95 -4.07 39.11
CA GLY A 178 -17.00 -4.57 40.10
C GLY A 178 -15.95 -5.55 39.54
N VAL A 179 -14.69 -5.31 39.93
CA VAL A 179 -13.43 -5.95 39.52
C VAL A 179 -13.55 -7.44 39.21
N ALA A 180 -13.37 -7.80 37.93
CA ALA A 180 -13.20 -9.19 37.51
C ALA A 180 -11.77 -9.70 37.80
N PRO A 181 -11.59 -10.93 38.31
CA PRO A 181 -10.28 -11.47 38.62
C PRO A 181 -9.56 -11.97 37.35
N ALA A 182 -8.25 -11.83 37.35
CA ALA A 182 -7.36 -12.29 36.27
C ALA A 182 -6.94 -13.76 36.49
N ALA A 183 -7.04 -14.61 35.45
CA ALA A 183 -5.97 -15.52 34.99
C ALA A 183 -6.40 -16.48 33.86
N ALA A 184 -5.37 -16.97 33.15
CA ALA A 184 -5.25 -18.12 32.22
C ALA A 184 -5.31 -17.83 30.70
N ALA A 185 -4.20 -17.33 30.10
CA ALA A 185 -3.94 -17.19 28.65
C ALA A 185 -5.21 -17.21 27.75
N SER A 186 -6.05 -16.20 27.94
CA SER A 186 -7.44 -16.13 27.51
C SER A 186 -7.72 -14.73 26.98
N ARG A 187 -8.48 -14.62 25.88
CA ARG A 187 -9.02 -13.40 25.25
C ARG A 187 -8.59 -12.06 25.89
N PRO A 188 -7.88 -11.17 25.16
CA PRO A 188 -7.47 -9.88 25.73
C PRO A 188 -8.67 -9.02 26.12
N GLY A 189 -8.45 -8.10 27.07
CA GLY A 189 -9.46 -7.12 27.47
C GLY A 189 -9.86 -6.23 26.28
N ILE A 190 -11.13 -6.28 25.89
CA ILE A 190 -11.70 -5.50 24.79
C ILE A 190 -12.83 -4.64 25.34
N ILE A 191 -12.68 -3.32 25.22
CA ILE A 191 -13.73 -2.34 25.51
C ILE A 191 -14.79 -2.48 24.41
N THR A 192 -15.95 -2.97 24.81
CA THR A 192 -17.12 -3.21 23.97
C THR A 192 -17.74 -1.91 23.48
N ARG A 193 -18.53 -2.03 22.41
CA ARG A 193 -19.31 -0.92 21.87
C ARG A 193 -20.20 -0.24 22.90
N ARG A 194 -20.75 -0.99 23.87
CA ARG A 194 -21.55 -0.43 24.96
C ARG A 194 -20.70 0.43 25.88
N GLU A 195 -19.55 -0.09 26.31
CA GLU A 195 -18.66 0.60 27.26
C GLU A 195 -18.07 1.90 26.70
N TRP A 196 -17.75 1.98 25.40
CA TRP A 196 -17.26 3.23 24.81
C TRP A 196 -18.37 4.15 24.27
N GLY A 197 -19.64 3.73 24.32
CA GLY A 197 -20.80 4.53 23.91
C GLY A 197 -20.97 4.65 22.39
N ALA A 198 -20.88 3.53 21.67
CA ALA A 198 -21.02 3.50 20.22
C ALA A 198 -22.42 3.88 19.75
N ALA A 199 -22.50 4.72 18.71
CA ALA A 199 -23.74 4.93 17.97
C ALA A 199 -24.16 3.64 17.25
N ALA A 200 -25.46 3.50 16.96
CA ALA A 200 -25.98 2.42 16.13
C ALA A 200 -25.39 2.49 14.71
N PRO A 201 -25.07 1.35 14.07
CA PRO A 201 -24.71 1.35 12.66
C PRO A 201 -25.94 1.71 11.81
N SER A 202 -25.75 2.43 10.70
CA SER A 202 -26.85 2.82 9.80
C SER A 202 -27.34 1.69 8.88
N GLY A 203 -26.85 0.47 9.09
CA GLY A 203 -27.31 -0.75 8.43
C GLY A 203 -26.68 -1.99 9.05
N PRO A 204 -27.18 -3.20 8.71
CA PRO A 204 -26.65 -4.43 9.29
C PRO A 204 -25.19 -4.66 8.90
N PRO A 205 -24.38 -5.23 9.82
CA PRO A 205 -22.99 -5.55 9.54
C PRO A 205 -22.89 -6.69 8.50
N SER A 206 -21.82 -6.67 7.72
CA SER A 206 -21.52 -7.75 6.76
C SER A 206 -20.36 -8.59 7.30
N ALA A 207 -20.40 -9.90 7.05
CA ALA A 207 -19.33 -10.82 7.43
C ALA A 207 -18.80 -11.57 6.21
N ALA A 208 -17.49 -11.82 6.17
CA ALA A 208 -16.88 -12.70 5.17
C ALA A 208 -17.04 -14.18 5.56
N HIS A 209 -16.83 -15.11 4.62
CA HIS A 209 -16.83 -16.54 4.96
C HIS A 209 -15.73 -16.94 5.95
N ARG A 210 -14.57 -16.26 5.90
CA ARG A 210 -13.45 -16.46 6.81
C ARG A 210 -12.52 -15.26 6.85
N ALA A 211 -11.85 -15.05 7.98
CA ALA A 211 -10.68 -14.19 8.06
C ALA A 211 -9.45 -14.90 7.46
N ARG A 212 -8.58 -14.14 6.79
CA ARG A 212 -7.37 -14.63 6.12
C ARG A 212 -6.10 -13.93 6.61
N GLY A 213 -6.24 -12.84 7.34
CA GLY A 213 -5.13 -12.05 7.88
C GLY A 213 -5.62 -10.73 8.46
N ALA A 214 -4.69 -9.90 8.89
CA ALA A 214 -4.92 -8.60 9.49
C ALA A 214 -4.18 -7.47 8.76
N VAL A 215 -4.82 -6.30 8.72
CA VAL A 215 -4.27 -5.07 8.17
C VAL A 215 -4.12 -4.07 9.31
N LEU A 216 -2.89 -3.68 9.58
CA LEU A 216 -2.56 -2.66 10.58
C LEU A 216 -2.67 -1.27 9.96
N HIS A 217 -3.31 -0.38 10.70
CA HIS A 217 -3.59 1.01 10.33
C HIS A 217 -3.09 1.96 11.40
N HIS A 218 -3.02 3.24 11.07
CA HIS A 218 -3.04 4.30 12.06
C HIS A 218 -4.19 5.25 11.74
N THR A 219 -4.70 5.97 12.73
CA THR A 219 -5.60 7.10 12.49
C THR A 219 -4.82 8.37 12.22
N ALA A 220 -5.41 9.35 11.52
CA ALA A 220 -4.75 10.62 11.25
C ALA A 220 -4.96 11.64 12.39
N THR A 221 -4.81 11.20 13.64
CA THR A 221 -5.15 11.99 14.85
C THR A 221 -3.90 12.40 15.61
N SER A 222 -3.91 13.54 16.32
CA SER A 222 -2.85 13.85 17.29
C SER A 222 -2.78 12.78 18.39
N ASN A 223 -1.63 12.72 19.07
CA ASN A 223 -1.35 11.74 20.13
C ASN A 223 -1.48 12.32 21.55
N ASP A 224 -1.95 13.56 21.68
CA ASP A 224 -1.98 14.34 22.92
C ASP A 224 -3.17 14.03 23.84
N TYR A 225 -4.09 13.14 23.44
CA TYR A 225 -5.23 12.74 24.27
C TYR A 225 -4.82 11.90 25.49
N GLY A 226 -5.51 12.14 26.61
CA GLY A 226 -5.37 11.39 27.86
C GLY A 226 -6.16 10.07 27.88
N ARG A 227 -5.89 9.21 28.87
CA ARG A 227 -6.53 7.90 29.00
C ARG A 227 -8.06 8.01 29.13
N SER A 228 -8.59 8.97 29.88
CA SER A 228 -10.04 9.16 29.99
C SER A 228 -10.71 9.60 28.68
N GLN A 229 -9.96 10.19 27.74
CA GLN A 229 -10.48 10.71 26.47
C GLN A 229 -10.56 9.66 25.36
N GLY A 230 -9.94 8.48 25.53
CA GLY A 230 -9.94 7.41 24.52
C GLY A 230 -11.33 7.07 23.93
N PRO A 231 -12.37 6.81 24.76
CA PRO A 231 -13.73 6.60 24.26
C PRO A 231 -14.28 7.77 23.43
N ALA A 232 -13.97 9.01 23.79
CA ALA A 232 -14.40 10.19 23.03
C ALA A 232 -13.75 10.23 21.65
N VAL A 233 -12.45 9.93 21.56
CA VAL A 233 -11.74 9.84 20.27
C VAL A 233 -12.39 8.79 19.36
N VAL A 234 -12.70 7.61 19.89
CA VAL A 234 -13.35 6.52 19.12
C VAL A 234 -14.75 6.93 18.64
N ARG A 235 -15.57 7.56 19.50
CA ARG A 235 -16.90 8.05 19.09
C ARG A 235 -16.80 9.14 18.03
N SER A 236 -15.84 10.07 18.12
CA SER A 236 -15.65 11.10 17.10
C SER A 236 -15.26 10.51 15.74
N ILE A 237 -14.36 9.51 15.72
CA ILE A 237 -14.01 8.79 14.50
C ILE A 237 -15.23 8.07 13.91
N GLN A 238 -16.05 7.41 14.74
CA GLN A 238 -17.29 6.77 14.29
C GLN A 238 -18.24 7.80 13.67
N ARG A 239 -18.50 8.91 14.38
CA ARG A 239 -19.39 9.98 13.90
C ARG A 239 -18.92 10.54 12.58
N TYR A 240 -17.61 10.78 12.42
CA TYR A 240 -17.06 11.29 11.17
C TYR A 240 -17.26 10.32 9.99
N HIS A 241 -16.99 9.02 10.21
CA HIS A 241 -17.20 7.99 9.19
C HIS A 241 -18.67 7.90 8.75
N GLN A 242 -19.61 7.98 9.70
CA GLN A 242 -21.04 7.88 9.40
C GLN A 242 -21.58 9.15 8.75
N GLN A 243 -21.30 10.32 9.34
CA GLN A 243 -21.92 11.58 8.95
C GLN A 243 -21.33 12.16 7.66
N TYR A 244 -20.00 12.11 7.51
CA TYR A 244 -19.31 12.82 6.43
C TYR A 244 -18.81 11.88 5.34
N GLN A 245 -18.40 10.65 5.68
CA GLN A 245 -17.97 9.67 4.69
C GLN A 245 -19.09 8.72 4.24
N GLY A 246 -20.27 8.77 4.87
CA GLY A 246 -21.42 7.95 4.53
C GLY A 246 -21.25 6.46 4.80
N TRP A 247 -20.29 6.07 5.65
CA TRP A 247 -20.05 4.68 5.98
C TRP A 247 -21.12 4.18 6.95
N LYS A 248 -21.46 2.89 6.86
CA LYS A 248 -22.47 2.30 7.75
C LYS A 248 -22.09 2.36 9.24
N ASP A 249 -20.79 2.34 9.51
CA ASP A 249 -20.21 2.33 10.85
C ASP A 249 -18.71 2.68 10.75
N ILE A 250 -18.02 2.78 11.88
CA ILE A 250 -16.56 2.92 11.96
C ILE A 250 -15.84 1.91 11.05
N GLY A 251 -14.81 2.35 10.33
CA GLY A 251 -14.17 1.55 9.28
C GLY A 251 -13.34 0.36 9.76
N TYR A 252 -12.81 0.44 10.99
CA TYR A 252 -11.90 -0.55 11.57
C TYR A 252 -12.65 -1.59 12.41
N ASN A 253 -12.18 -2.84 12.41
CA ASN A 253 -12.71 -3.89 13.28
C ASN A 253 -12.31 -3.65 14.74
N PHE A 254 -11.08 -3.20 14.95
CA PHE A 254 -10.53 -2.88 16.27
C PHE A 254 -9.71 -1.59 16.20
N LEU A 255 -9.70 -0.86 17.31
CA LEU A 255 -8.81 0.28 17.52
C LEU A 255 -7.97 0.03 18.77
N VAL A 256 -6.70 0.42 18.75
CA VAL A 256 -5.78 0.28 19.87
C VAL A 256 -5.23 1.66 20.21
N ASP A 257 -5.47 2.14 21.43
CA ASP A 257 -4.94 3.43 21.85
C ASP A 257 -3.49 3.34 22.35
N ARG A 258 -2.86 4.51 22.54
CA ARG A 258 -1.49 4.62 23.05
C ARG A 258 -1.30 4.03 24.47
N PHE A 259 -2.37 3.72 25.18
CA PHE A 259 -2.34 3.14 26.52
C PHE A 259 -2.51 1.61 26.49
N GLY A 260 -2.57 0.99 25.30
CA GLY A 260 -2.74 -0.46 25.13
C GLY A 260 -4.17 -0.94 25.34
N ARG A 261 -5.18 -0.05 25.32
CA ARG A 261 -6.59 -0.48 25.38
C ARG A 261 -7.10 -0.80 23.99
N ILE A 262 -7.80 -1.93 23.88
CA ILE A 262 -8.41 -2.41 22.64
C ILE A 262 -9.88 -2.06 22.67
N TYR A 263 -10.36 -1.38 21.64
CA TYR A 263 -11.78 -1.07 21.44
C TYR A 263 -12.34 -1.98 20.36
N GLN A 264 -13.51 -2.56 20.62
CA GLN A 264 -14.34 -3.13 19.57
C GLN A 264 -14.81 -2.00 18.66
N GLY A 265 -14.32 -1.96 17.43
CA GLY A 265 -14.76 -1.01 16.40
C GLY A 265 -16.09 -1.45 15.81
N ARG A 266 -16.08 -1.87 14.55
CA ARG A 266 -17.27 -2.16 13.75
C ARG A 266 -18.21 -3.20 14.40
N ALA A 267 -19.52 -2.96 14.30
CA ALA A 267 -20.57 -3.87 14.78
C ALA A 267 -20.53 -5.23 14.05
N GLY A 268 -21.02 -6.30 14.71
CA GLY A 268 -21.08 -7.67 14.14
C GLY A 268 -20.39 -8.76 14.98
N GLY A 269 -19.71 -8.38 16.07
CA GLY A 269 -19.09 -9.29 17.01
C GLY A 269 -17.56 -9.36 16.90
N VAL A 270 -16.89 -9.68 18.01
CA VAL A 270 -15.41 -9.63 18.13
C VAL A 270 -14.70 -10.86 17.56
N THR A 271 -15.39 -11.98 17.37
CA THR A 271 -14.84 -13.21 16.78
C THR A 271 -15.33 -13.45 15.36
N GLN A 272 -16.23 -12.61 14.86
CA GLN A 272 -16.78 -12.75 13.52
C GLN A 272 -15.86 -12.06 12.51
N PRO A 273 -15.69 -12.61 11.29
CA PRO A 273 -14.91 -11.99 10.22
C PRO A 273 -15.68 -10.81 9.59
N VAL A 274 -16.00 -9.80 10.40
CA VAL A 274 -16.75 -8.61 10.02
C VAL A 274 -16.01 -7.85 8.93
N VAL A 275 -16.70 -7.50 7.85
CA VAL A 275 -16.15 -6.76 6.72
C VAL A 275 -16.05 -5.28 7.09
N GLY A 276 -14.82 -4.77 7.15
CA GLY A 276 -14.53 -3.37 7.43
C GLY A 276 -14.77 -2.41 6.25
N ALA A 277 -14.34 -1.17 6.46
CA ALA A 277 -14.10 -0.18 5.40
C ALA A 277 -12.65 0.35 5.49
N HIS A 278 -11.75 -0.38 6.15
CA HIS A 278 -10.41 0.07 6.50
C HIS A 278 -9.38 -0.08 5.36
N ALA A 279 -9.63 -0.90 4.35
CA ALA A 279 -8.70 -1.11 3.25
C ALA A 279 -9.50 -1.35 1.98
N ALA A 280 -9.80 -0.28 1.25
CA ALA A 280 -10.57 -0.35 0.02
C ALA A 280 -9.97 -1.37 -0.95
N GLY A 281 -10.84 -2.21 -1.52
CA GLY A 281 -10.42 -3.43 -2.21
C GLY A 281 -10.20 -4.60 -1.26
N HIS A 282 -9.49 -4.47 -0.15
CA HIS A 282 -9.07 -5.58 0.71
C HIS A 282 -9.92 -5.82 1.97
N ASN A 283 -11.07 -5.15 2.13
CA ASN A 283 -11.93 -5.27 3.32
C ASN A 283 -12.46 -6.70 3.57
N VAL A 284 -12.68 -7.49 2.52
CA VAL A 284 -13.29 -8.82 2.65
C VAL A 284 -12.25 -9.83 3.12
N GLY A 285 -12.51 -10.47 4.26
CA GLY A 285 -11.64 -11.51 4.81
C GLY A 285 -10.36 -10.98 5.45
N THR A 286 -10.27 -9.69 5.75
CA THR A 286 -9.19 -9.12 6.56
C THR A 286 -9.74 -8.46 7.83
N ILE A 287 -8.89 -8.44 8.86
CA ILE A 287 -9.19 -7.79 10.16
C ILE A 287 -8.44 -6.46 10.20
N GLY A 288 -9.14 -5.34 10.20
CA GLY A 288 -8.55 -4.01 10.33
C GLY A 288 -8.32 -3.62 11.78
N VAL A 289 -7.05 -3.42 12.16
CA VAL A 289 -6.64 -2.95 13.49
C VAL A 289 -5.97 -1.59 13.35
N ALA A 290 -6.58 -0.53 13.87
CA ALA A 290 -6.04 0.83 13.81
C ALA A 290 -5.39 1.25 15.13
N PHE A 291 -4.13 1.65 15.08
CA PHE A 291 -3.49 2.35 16.18
C PHE A 291 -4.01 3.80 16.19
N ILE A 292 -4.59 4.24 17.31
CA ILE A 292 -5.13 5.60 17.44
C ILE A 292 -3.96 6.57 17.63
N GLY A 293 -3.69 7.34 16.59
CA GLY A 293 -2.62 8.33 16.61
C GLY A 293 -1.80 8.47 15.33
N GLN A 294 -1.07 9.57 15.23
CA GLN A 294 -0.09 9.80 14.17
C GLN A 294 1.22 9.08 14.49
N HIS A 295 1.64 8.19 13.59
CA HIS A 295 2.73 7.24 13.85
C HIS A 295 3.89 7.38 12.88
N HIS A 296 4.35 8.62 12.70
CA HIS A 296 5.54 8.97 11.95
C HIS A 296 6.72 9.20 12.89
N ALA A 297 7.94 8.96 12.42
CA ALA A 297 9.14 9.15 13.24
C ALA A 297 9.22 10.61 13.71
N GLY A 298 9.35 10.81 15.03
CA GLY A 298 9.38 12.14 15.66
C GLY A 298 8.02 12.69 16.11
N SER A 299 6.91 11.99 15.86
CA SER A 299 5.61 12.38 16.43
C SER A 299 5.61 12.24 17.95
N ALA A 300 5.10 13.24 18.67
CA ALA A 300 4.89 13.15 20.12
C ALA A 300 4.08 11.88 20.45
N GLY A 301 4.51 11.07 21.42
CA GLY A 301 3.83 9.80 21.77
C GLY A 301 4.32 8.54 21.04
N ASP A 302 5.32 8.63 20.15
CA ASP A 302 5.92 7.47 19.45
C ASP A 302 6.47 6.39 20.41
N THR A 303 6.85 6.77 21.63
CA THR A 303 7.30 5.83 22.69
C THR A 303 6.21 4.83 23.09
N ALA A 304 4.94 5.22 23.00
CA ALA A 304 3.81 4.37 23.38
C ALA A 304 3.53 3.22 22.40
N LEU A 305 3.82 3.44 21.11
CA LEU A 305 3.86 2.35 20.11
C LEU A 305 4.95 1.33 20.41
N ARG A 306 6.03 1.73 21.07
CA ARG A 306 7.17 0.83 21.31
C ARG A 306 6.87 -0.26 22.34
N HIS A 307 5.78 -0.15 23.11
CA HIS A 307 5.44 -1.15 24.13
C HIS A 307 3.94 -1.44 24.25
N ALA A 308 3.15 -0.53 24.83
CA ALA A 308 1.78 -0.86 25.26
C ALA A 308 0.83 -1.17 24.09
N ALA A 309 0.83 -0.32 23.05
CA ALA A 309 -0.07 -0.50 21.92
C ALA A 309 0.33 -1.70 21.05
N ALA A 310 1.64 -1.90 20.81
CA ALA A 310 2.13 -3.04 20.03
C ALA A 310 1.87 -4.38 20.73
N ASN A 311 2.02 -4.44 22.06
CA ASN A 311 1.70 -5.64 22.85
C ASN A 311 0.20 -5.94 22.79
N ALA A 312 -0.66 -4.94 23.01
CA ALA A 312 -2.11 -5.11 22.91
C ALA A 312 -2.55 -5.59 21.52
N ALA A 313 -1.96 -5.05 20.45
CA ALA A 313 -2.21 -5.52 19.08
C ALA A 313 -1.70 -6.96 18.86
N THR A 314 -0.57 -7.32 19.46
CA THR A 314 -0.01 -8.69 19.41
C THR A 314 -0.94 -9.69 20.08
N ASP A 315 -1.37 -9.41 21.31
CA ASP A 315 -2.30 -10.26 22.07
C ASP A 315 -3.63 -10.43 21.33
N LEU A 316 -4.16 -9.33 20.79
CA LEU A 316 -5.37 -9.33 19.95
C LEU A 316 -5.22 -10.22 18.72
N LEU A 317 -4.13 -10.07 17.98
CA LEU A 317 -3.90 -10.82 16.75
C LEU A 317 -3.62 -12.30 17.02
N ALA A 318 -2.87 -12.64 18.07
CA ALA A 318 -2.64 -14.02 18.48
C ALA A 318 -3.98 -14.69 18.81
N TRP A 319 -4.80 -14.06 19.66
CA TRP A 319 -6.13 -14.58 20.00
C TRP A 319 -7.03 -14.73 18.76
N LEU A 320 -7.12 -13.72 17.90
CA LEU A 320 -7.95 -13.79 16.68
C LEU A 320 -7.44 -14.84 15.69
N PHE A 321 -6.13 -15.02 15.57
CA PHE A 321 -5.56 -16.03 14.66
C PHE A 321 -5.81 -17.44 15.17
N GLN A 322 -5.80 -17.64 16.50
CA GLN A 322 -6.24 -18.88 17.11
C GLN A 322 -7.71 -19.15 16.82
N VAL A 323 -8.59 -18.16 17.04
CA VAL A 323 -10.05 -18.25 16.77
C VAL A 323 -10.33 -18.61 15.31
N HIS A 324 -9.55 -18.08 14.37
CA HIS A 324 -9.77 -18.28 12.94
C HIS A 324 -8.88 -19.37 12.30
N GLY A 325 -8.05 -20.07 13.06
CA GLY A 325 -7.12 -21.08 12.53
C GLY A 325 -6.10 -20.52 11.52
N ILE A 326 -5.66 -19.27 11.70
CA ILE A 326 -4.72 -18.60 10.79
C ILE A 326 -3.29 -18.87 11.24
N ASN A 327 -2.49 -19.55 10.42
CA ASN A 327 -1.05 -19.69 10.67
C ASN A 327 -0.30 -18.39 10.32
N PRO A 328 0.23 -17.61 11.30
CA PRO A 328 0.89 -16.33 11.06
C PRO A 328 2.18 -16.41 10.24
N ARG A 329 2.82 -17.58 10.15
CA ARG A 329 4.06 -17.81 9.38
C ARG A 329 3.81 -17.87 7.87
N THR A 330 2.57 -18.14 7.48
CA THR A 330 2.21 -18.32 6.06
C THR A 330 1.92 -16.98 5.37
N GLU A 331 1.80 -17.04 4.05
CA GLU A 331 1.24 -15.95 3.26
C GLU A 331 -0.15 -16.32 2.78
N ALA A 332 -0.94 -15.32 2.41
CA ALA A 332 -2.29 -15.50 1.89
C ALA A 332 -2.50 -14.62 0.68
N THR A 333 -3.27 -15.13 -0.27
CA THR A 333 -3.99 -14.31 -1.23
C THR A 333 -5.15 -13.63 -0.51
N LEU A 334 -5.07 -12.32 -0.33
CA LEU A 334 -6.19 -11.55 0.22
C LEU A 334 -7.22 -11.30 -0.89
N PRO A 335 -8.53 -11.55 -0.65
CA PRO A 335 -9.59 -11.10 -1.53
C PRO A 335 -9.40 -9.62 -1.77
N SER A 336 -9.45 -9.23 -3.05
CA SER A 336 -9.55 -7.83 -3.37
C SER A 336 -10.84 -7.60 -4.15
N GLY A 337 -11.49 -6.44 -3.99
CA GLY A 337 -12.54 -5.94 -4.88
C GLY A 337 -12.02 -5.66 -6.31
N TYR A 338 -10.76 -6.04 -6.56
CA TYR A 338 -10.05 -6.07 -7.81
C TYR A 338 -9.69 -7.54 -8.13
N THR A 339 -9.54 -7.90 -9.39
CA THR A 339 -9.19 -9.27 -9.81
C THR A 339 -7.70 -9.61 -9.63
N TYR A 340 -7.03 -9.08 -8.59
CA TYR A 340 -5.58 -9.25 -8.39
C TYR A 340 -5.24 -10.25 -7.26
N GLN A 341 -4.32 -11.19 -7.51
CA GLN A 341 -3.79 -12.11 -6.50
C GLN A 341 -2.62 -11.51 -5.73
N ARG A 342 -2.87 -10.95 -4.55
CA ARG A 342 -1.81 -10.37 -3.73
C ARG A 342 -1.35 -11.35 -2.66
N PHE A 343 -0.20 -11.99 -2.87
CA PHE A 343 0.48 -12.72 -1.81
C PHE A 343 1.02 -11.73 -0.78
N VAL A 344 0.56 -11.86 0.45
CA VAL A 344 1.04 -11.10 1.59
C VAL A 344 1.13 -11.97 2.81
N ARG A 345 2.07 -11.63 3.69
CA ARG A 345 2.10 -12.13 5.07
C ARG A 345 0.73 -11.93 5.73
N ARG A 346 0.36 -12.83 6.65
CA ARG A 346 -0.92 -12.76 7.38
C ARG A 346 -1.12 -11.46 8.14
N ILE A 347 -0.05 -10.77 8.53
CA ILE A 347 -0.10 -9.45 9.18
C ILE A 347 0.63 -8.45 8.29
N VAL A 348 -0.06 -7.41 7.82
CA VAL A 348 0.53 -6.36 6.97
C VAL A 348 0.08 -4.98 7.41
N GLY A 349 0.93 -3.97 7.25
CA GLY A 349 0.47 -2.58 7.27
C GLY A 349 -0.34 -2.24 6.02
N HIS A 350 -1.30 -1.32 6.12
CA HIS A 350 -2.11 -0.80 5.01
C HIS A 350 -1.29 -0.34 3.80
N GLY A 351 -0.13 0.26 4.04
CA GLY A 351 0.85 0.73 3.07
C GLY A 351 1.46 -0.38 2.21
N HIS A 352 1.33 -1.63 2.66
CA HIS A 352 1.54 -2.76 1.77
C HIS A 352 0.42 -2.76 0.75
N LEU A 353 -0.84 -2.86 1.20
CA LEU A 353 -2.06 -3.01 0.40
C LEU A 353 -2.30 -1.86 -0.60
N GLY A 354 -1.89 -0.63 -0.26
CA GLY A 354 -1.89 0.54 -1.15
C GLY A 354 -0.79 1.55 -0.81
N ASP A 355 -0.42 2.45 -1.73
CA ASP A 355 0.16 3.79 -1.50
C ASP A 355 -0.82 4.63 -0.70
N THR A 356 -0.51 4.58 0.58
CA THR A 356 -0.95 5.38 1.70
C THR A 356 0.28 5.39 2.62
N SER A 357 0.50 6.48 3.35
CA SER A 357 1.52 6.52 4.40
C SER A 357 1.16 5.59 5.57
N CYS A 358 -0.10 5.17 5.68
CA CYS A 358 -0.60 4.26 6.69
C CYS A 358 0.14 2.91 6.68
N PRO A 359 0.50 2.31 7.83
CA PRO A 359 0.22 2.72 9.21
C PRO A 359 1.22 3.71 9.83
N GLY A 360 1.98 4.46 9.02
CA GLY A 360 3.03 5.33 9.51
C GLY A 360 4.38 4.60 9.62
N SER A 361 5.49 5.35 9.66
CA SER A 361 6.84 4.76 9.70
C SER A 361 7.09 3.92 10.95
N SER A 362 6.52 4.32 12.08
CA SER A 362 6.75 3.65 13.37
C SER A 362 6.06 2.30 13.45
N VAL A 363 4.79 2.21 13.04
CA VAL A 363 4.09 0.90 12.95
C VAL A 363 4.75 0.03 11.89
N ASN A 364 5.18 0.61 10.75
CA ASN A 364 5.92 -0.15 9.74
C ASN A 364 7.23 -0.74 10.27
N ALA A 365 7.94 -0.03 11.14
CA ALA A 365 9.14 -0.55 11.81
C ALA A 365 8.79 -1.69 12.80
N ALA A 366 7.67 -1.59 13.51
CA ALA A 366 7.21 -2.58 14.48
C ALA A 366 6.66 -3.88 13.85
N LEU A 367 6.24 -3.86 12.57
CA LEU A 367 5.61 -5.02 11.90
C LEU A 367 6.40 -6.32 11.99
N ALA A 368 7.73 -6.26 11.96
CA ALA A 368 8.56 -7.46 12.07
C ALA A 368 8.57 -8.04 13.50
N GLY A 369 8.53 -7.17 14.53
CA GLY A 369 8.36 -7.56 15.93
C GLY A 369 6.99 -8.18 16.15
N ILE A 370 5.91 -7.45 15.85
CA ILE A 370 4.53 -7.93 16.01
C ILE A 370 4.31 -9.30 15.39
N ARG A 371 4.82 -9.55 14.17
CA ARG A 371 4.70 -10.87 13.52
C ARG A 371 5.40 -11.99 14.29
N ARG A 372 6.60 -11.71 14.80
CA ARG A 372 7.40 -12.66 15.59
C ARG A 372 6.71 -12.94 16.93
N ASP A 373 6.17 -11.90 17.54
CA ASP A 373 5.57 -12.00 18.87
C ASP A 373 4.21 -12.71 18.81
N VAL A 374 3.42 -12.48 17.75
CA VAL A 374 2.18 -13.26 17.50
C VAL A 374 2.50 -14.76 17.31
N VAL A 375 3.58 -15.08 16.60
CA VAL A 375 4.04 -16.47 16.44
C VAL A 375 4.41 -17.07 17.80
N ALA A 376 5.22 -16.36 18.60
CA ALA A 376 5.66 -16.82 19.91
C ALA A 376 4.46 -17.03 20.87
N ALA A 377 3.49 -16.12 20.85
CA ALA A 377 2.27 -16.20 21.64
C ALA A 377 1.43 -17.46 21.31
N LEU A 378 1.34 -17.80 20.02
CA LEU A 378 0.61 -19.00 19.56
C LEU A 378 1.37 -20.31 19.83
N GLU A 379 2.69 -20.26 19.97
CA GLU A 379 3.55 -21.41 20.26
C GLU A 379 3.74 -21.64 21.78
N GLY A 380 3.07 -20.86 22.64
CA GLY A 380 3.09 -21.00 24.11
C GLY A 380 4.26 -20.30 24.81
N GLY A 381 5.01 -19.43 24.11
CA GLY A 381 6.09 -18.64 24.70
C GLY A 381 5.55 -17.42 25.46
N THR A 382 5.91 -17.27 26.74
CA THR A 382 5.65 -16.04 27.50
C THR A 382 6.38 -14.85 26.88
N HIS A 383 5.66 -13.76 26.59
CA HIS A 383 6.24 -12.48 26.17
C HIS A 383 7.23 -11.95 27.22
N THR A 384 8.54 -12.09 26.99
CA THR A 384 9.55 -11.33 27.72
C THR A 384 9.55 -9.90 27.18
N GLY A 385 8.91 -8.99 27.92
CA GLY A 385 8.76 -7.58 27.56
C GLY A 385 10.05 -6.75 27.60
N GLU A 386 11.05 -7.09 26.79
CA GLU A 386 12.20 -6.23 26.51
C GLU A 386 12.30 -5.91 25.01
N PRO A 387 12.22 -4.64 24.58
CA PRO A 387 12.78 -4.24 23.30
C PRO A 387 14.30 -4.11 23.43
N GLY A 388 14.99 -4.45 22.34
CA GLY A 388 16.43 -4.52 22.25
C GLY A 388 17.17 -3.41 22.99
N SER A 389 17.99 -3.82 23.95
CA SER A 389 19.10 -3.04 24.48
C SER A 389 19.88 -2.47 23.30
N ALA A 390 19.88 -1.14 23.22
CA ALA A 390 20.89 -0.42 22.47
C ALA A 390 22.24 -0.80 23.09
N HIS A 391 23.06 -1.55 22.37
CA HIS A 391 24.48 -1.68 22.67
C HIS A 391 25.08 -0.27 22.72
N ARG A 392 25.21 0.29 23.93
CA ARG A 392 26.25 1.27 24.24
C ARG A 392 27.56 0.50 24.15
N GLY A 393 28.31 0.73 23.08
CA GLY A 393 29.72 0.40 23.08
C GLY A 393 30.43 1.21 24.18
N PRO A 394 31.35 0.61 24.94
CA PRO A 394 32.26 1.38 25.78
C PRO A 394 33.27 2.14 24.90
N SER A 395 33.60 3.37 25.29
CA SER A 395 34.70 4.15 24.70
C SER A 395 36.04 3.40 24.81
N PRO A 396 37.01 3.66 23.91
CA PRO A 396 38.21 2.84 23.79
C PRO A 396 39.23 3.18 24.89
N GLY A 397 39.63 2.15 25.63
CA GLY A 397 40.86 2.12 26.42
C GLY A 397 41.90 1.27 25.67
N SER A 398 43.06 1.87 25.46
CA SER A 398 44.28 1.32 24.86
C SER A 398 44.81 0.04 25.54
N ALA A 399 45.25 -0.96 24.75
CA ALA A 399 46.54 -1.68 24.90
C ALA A 399 46.62 -2.91 23.96
N GLN A 400 47.86 -3.35 23.73
CA GLN A 400 48.42 -4.20 22.66
C GLN A 400 48.21 -5.73 22.73
N GLU A 401 48.35 -6.34 21.54
CA GLU A 401 49.03 -7.61 21.16
C GLU A 401 48.55 -9.03 21.60
N GLY A 402 48.51 -9.94 20.61
CA GLY A 402 48.76 -11.39 20.77
C GLY A 402 47.72 -12.37 20.18
N PRO A 403 48.08 -13.31 19.27
CA PRO A 403 47.12 -14.16 18.55
C PRO A 403 46.96 -15.59 19.11
N SER A 404 45.74 -16.16 19.08
CA SER A 404 45.50 -17.62 18.92
C SER A 404 44.02 -18.00 18.72
N PRO A 405 43.73 -19.20 18.19
CA PRO A 405 42.70 -19.38 17.16
C PRO A 405 41.45 -20.17 17.61
N GLY A 406 40.38 -19.98 16.81
CA GLY A 406 39.48 -21.06 16.40
C GLY A 406 38.29 -21.40 17.31
N SER A 407 37.10 -20.93 16.93
CA SER A 407 35.96 -21.83 16.67
C SER A 407 34.80 -21.10 15.99
N PRO A 408 34.00 -21.81 15.18
CA PRO A 408 33.14 -21.23 14.15
C PRO A 408 31.73 -20.99 14.68
N HIS A 409 31.10 -19.89 14.24
CA HIS A 409 29.69 -19.74 13.87
C HIS A 409 29.34 -18.25 13.87
N SER A 410 29.98 -17.50 12.96
CA SER A 410 29.50 -16.18 12.57
C SER A 410 28.60 -16.37 11.36
N ALA A 411 27.33 -15.95 11.49
CA ALA A 411 26.46 -15.72 10.34
C ALA A 411 27.21 -14.86 9.31
N PRO A 412 27.09 -15.13 8.00
CA PRO A 412 27.83 -14.36 7.01
C PRO A 412 27.40 -12.89 7.08
N SER A 413 28.35 -12.00 7.34
CA SER A 413 28.17 -10.58 7.09
C SER A 413 27.74 -10.42 5.63
N ARG A 414 26.56 -9.86 5.36
CA ARG A 414 26.18 -9.52 3.98
C ARG A 414 27.19 -8.51 3.45
N GLY A 415 28.09 -8.96 2.58
CA GLY A 415 28.99 -8.08 1.83
C GLY A 415 28.17 -7.09 0.99
N GLN A 416 28.80 -5.99 0.55
CA GLN A 416 28.12 -5.07 -0.36
C GLN A 416 27.58 -5.83 -1.57
N PRO A 417 26.34 -5.52 -2.03
CA PRO A 417 25.79 -6.20 -3.17
C PRO A 417 26.70 -6.02 -4.38
N GLY A 418 26.83 -7.05 -5.21
CA GLY A 418 27.52 -6.91 -6.49
C GLY A 418 26.70 -6.01 -7.41
N VAL A 419 27.07 -4.73 -7.52
CA VAL A 419 26.36 -3.73 -8.34
C VAL A 419 27.06 -3.59 -9.69
N ALA A 420 26.29 -3.67 -10.78
CA ALA A 420 26.79 -3.38 -12.12
C ALA A 420 25.76 -2.62 -12.95
N ARG A 421 26.20 -1.60 -13.69
CA ARG A 421 25.37 -0.87 -14.64
C ARG A 421 25.57 -1.45 -16.04
N LEU A 422 24.46 -1.84 -16.67
CA LEU A 422 24.37 -2.33 -18.04
C LEU A 422 23.77 -1.20 -18.89
N ALA A 423 24.64 -0.35 -19.43
CA ALA A 423 24.25 0.79 -20.26
C ALA A 423 25.32 1.11 -21.30
N ASP A 424 24.88 1.67 -22.42
CA ASP A 424 25.69 2.34 -23.45
C ASP A 424 24.90 3.54 -24.02
N ASP A 425 25.54 4.28 -24.93
CA ASP A 425 25.01 5.55 -25.48
C ASP A 425 23.67 5.41 -26.22
N THR A 426 23.35 4.20 -26.71
CA THR A 426 22.11 3.92 -27.43
C THR A 426 21.35 2.77 -26.78
N ARG A 427 20.04 2.70 -27.04
CA ARG A 427 19.20 1.58 -26.58
C ARG A 427 19.59 0.24 -27.24
N GLN A 428 20.12 0.28 -28.45
CA GLN A 428 20.62 -0.91 -29.15
C GLN A 428 21.91 -1.42 -28.51
N ALA A 429 22.86 -0.52 -28.24
CA ALA A 429 24.08 -0.88 -27.52
C ALA A 429 23.78 -1.34 -26.08
N THR A 430 22.83 -0.70 -25.40
CA THR A 430 22.36 -1.16 -24.08
C THR A 430 21.74 -2.56 -24.16
N ALA A 431 20.91 -2.85 -25.16
CA ALA A 431 20.36 -4.20 -25.38
C ALA A 431 21.47 -5.23 -25.67
N ALA A 432 22.48 -4.88 -26.46
CA ALA A 432 23.65 -5.72 -26.70
C ALA A 432 24.46 -5.99 -25.42
N ARG A 433 24.64 -4.98 -24.56
CA ARG A 433 25.30 -5.15 -23.25
C ARG A 433 24.48 -6.00 -22.29
N VAL A 434 23.17 -5.87 -22.29
CA VAL A 434 22.25 -6.74 -21.54
C VAL A 434 22.39 -8.19 -22.00
N SER A 435 22.40 -8.41 -23.33
CA SER A 435 22.61 -9.73 -23.93
C SER A 435 23.94 -10.35 -23.48
N ARG A 436 25.05 -9.60 -23.62
CA ARG A 436 26.38 -10.06 -23.21
C ARG A 436 26.48 -10.45 -21.74
N HIS A 437 25.70 -9.82 -20.87
CA HIS A 437 25.69 -10.17 -19.46
C HIS A 437 24.91 -11.44 -19.16
N ALA A 438 23.85 -11.72 -19.94
CA ALA A 438 22.93 -12.81 -19.66
C ALA A 438 23.19 -14.07 -20.49
N PHE A 439 23.82 -13.95 -21.66
CA PHE A 439 23.98 -15.04 -22.62
C PHE A 439 25.45 -15.19 -23.01
N ASP A 440 26.05 -16.34 -22.72
CA ASP A 440 27.39 -16.66 -23.22
C ASP A 440 27.37 -16.90 -24.73
N SER A 441 26.35 -17.63 -25.21
CA SER A 441 26.03 -17.86 -26.62
C SER A 441 24.52 -17.99 -26.82
N ALA A 442 24.06 -17.88 -28.07
CA ALA A 442 22.66 -18.16 -28.43
C ALA A 442 22.56 -18.53 -29.90
N ASP A 443 21.96 -19.69 -30.21
CA ASP A 443 21.73 -20.14 -31.60
C ASP A 443 20.77 -19.20 -32.35
N THR A 444 19.79 -18.64 -31.65
CA THR A 444 18.78 -17.74 -32.20
C THR A 444 18.83 -16.38 -31.52
N VAL A 445 18.62 -15.31 -32.29
CA VAL A 445 18.36 -13.96 -31.78
C VAL A 445 16.95 -13.48 -32.16
N VAL A 446 16.29 -12.77 -31.26
CA VAL A 446 15.02 -12.08 -31.56
C VAL A 446 15.34 -10.62 -31.86
N ILE A 447 15.02 -10.16 -33.07
CA ILE A 447 15.27 -8.80 -33.54
C ILE A 447 13.96 -8.00 -33.53
N ALA A 448 13.95 -6.89 -32.81
CA ALA A 448 12.79 -6.01 -32.73
C ALA A 448 13.14 -4.53 -32.93
N SER A 449 12.12 -3.72 -33.21
CA SER A 449 12.32 -2.30 -33.49
C SER A 449 12.73 -1.51 -32.24
N ALA A 450 13.80 -0.72 -32.36
CA ALA A 450 14.24 0.22 -31.35
C ALA A 450 13.29 1.42 -31.19
N VAL A 451 12.34 1.63 -32.12
CA VAL A 451 11.43 2.79 -32.13
C VAL A 451 9.95 2.42 -31.90
N ALA A 452 9.63 1.13 -31.75
CA ALA A 452 8.28 0.65 -31.48
C ALA A 452 8.30 -0.57 -30.55
N TYR A 453 7.64 -0.47 -29.39
CA TYR A 453 7.65 -1.51 -28.36
C TYR A 453 6.68 -2.69 -28.54
N PRO A 454 5.46 -2.56 -29.16
CA PRO A 454 4.43 -3.60 -29.02
C PRO A 454 4.82 -4.96 -29.59
N ASP A 455 5.50 -4.97 -30.75
CA ASP A 455 5.92 -6.22 -31.40
C ASP A 455 7.02 -6.91 -30.60
N ALA A 456 7.94 -6.12 -30.03
CA ALA A 456 9.01 -6.59 -29.19
C ALA A 456 8.49 -7.19 -27.87
N LEU A 457 7.45 -6.56 -27.30
CA LEU A 457 6.77 -7.02 -26.09
C LEU A 457 6.09 -8.37 -26.34
N ALA A 458 5.39 -8.52 -27.47
CA ALA A 458 4.77 -9.79 -27.85
C ALA A 458 5.81 -10.91 -27.99
N GLY A 459 7.04 -10.55 -28.38
CA GLY A 459 8.18 -11.45 -28.52
C GLY A 459 8.79 -11.96 -27.22
N ALA A 460 8.46 -11.41 -26.05
CA ALA A 460 9.14 -11.76 -24.80
C ALA A 460 9.02 -13.25 -24.45
N GLY A 461 7.80 -13.81 -24.55
CA GLY A 461 7.59 -15.25 -24.33
C GLY A 461 8.27 -16.12 -25.38
N LEU A 462 8.36 -15.64 -26.63
CA LEU A 462 9.03 -16.37 -27.71
C LEU A 462 10.54 -16.39 -27.49
N ALA A 463 11.12 -15.27 -27.07
CA ALA A 463 12.53 -15.17 -26.68
C ALA A 463 12.86 -16.18 -25.56
N GLY A 464 12.01 -16.27 -24.54
CA GLY A 464 12.14 -17.28 -23.48
C GLY A 464 12.04 -18.72 -23.98
N ARG A 465 11.08 -19.01 -24.88
CA ARG A 465 10.92 -20.33 -25.50
C ARG A 465 12.13 -20.74 -26.33
N LEU A 466 12.77 -19.79 -27.01
CA LEU A 466 13.94 -20.01 -27.86
C LEU A 466 15.28 -19.93 -27.10
N GLY A 467 15.27 -19.52 -25.82
CA GLY A 467 16.50 -19.22 -25.09
C GLY A 467 17.32 -18.08 -25.75
N ALA A 468 16.63 -17.15 -26.40
CA ALA A 468 17.23 -16.13 -27.25
C ALA A 468 17.22 -14.73 -26.58
N PRO A 469 18.26 -13.90 -26.76
CA PRO A 469 18.20 -12.51 -26.37
C PRO A 469 17.29 -11.70 -27.31
N VAL A 470 16.68 -10.64 -26.76
CA VAL A 470 15.98 -9.62 -27.54
C VAL A 470 16.95 -8.48 -27.85
N LEU A 471 17.31 -8.34 -29.12
CA LEU A 471 18.15 -7.26 -29.63
C LEU A 471 17.29 -6.22 -30.37
N LEU A 472 17.75 -4.97 -30.36
CA LEU A 472 17.02 -3.84 -30.92
C LEU A 472 17.71 -3.29 -32.16
N THR A 473 16.93 -2.86 -33.16
CA THR A 473 17.47 -2.28 -34.39
C THR A 473 16.75 -0.99 -34.80
N ALA A 474 17.47 -0.08 -35.45
CA ALA A 474 16.87 1.10 -36.07
C ALA A 474 16.34 0.76 -37.48
N PRO A 475 15.39 1.54 -38.03
CA PRO A 475 14.89 1.31 -39.39
C PRO A 475 15.97 1.38 -40.49
N GLY A 476 17.10 2.05 -40.24
CA GLY A 476 18.19 2.20 -41.22
C GLY A 476 19.08 0.97 -41.43
N GLY A 477 18.90 -0.11 -40.65
CA GLY A 477 19.77 -1.29 -40.70
C GLY A 477 20.23 -1.72 -39.30
N LEU A 478 20.97 -2.85 -39.23
CA LEU A 478 21.57 -3.27 -37.96
C LEU A 478 22.68 -2.29 -37.57
N ASP A 479 22.62 -1.73 -36.38
CA ASP A 479 23.72 -0.92 -35.83
C ASP A 479 24.94 -1.78 -35.49
N SER A 480 26.10 -1.13 -35.34
CA SER A 480 27.38 -1.82 -35.09
C SER A 480 27.36 -2.65 -33.81
N ALA A 481 26.71 -2.18 -32.74
CA ALA A 481 26.64 -2.90 -31.47
C ALA A 481 25.78 -4.16 -31.60
N THR A 482 24.61 -4.06 -32.25
CA THR A 482 23.76 -5.22 -32.54
C THR A 482 24.46 -6.23 -33.43
N ARG A 483 25.18 -5.79 -34.47
CA ARG A 483 25.97 -6.69 -35.33
C ARG A 483 27.04 -7.44 -34.54
N ALA A 484 27.84 -6.72 -33.76
CA ALA A 484 28.91 -7.31 -32.97
C ALA A 484 28.39 -8.30 -31.93
N GLU A 485 27.20 -8.06 -31.38
CA GLU A 485 26.59 -8.98 -30.42
C GLU A 485 26.03 -10.24 -31.08
N ILE A 486 25.41 -10.13 -32.27
CA ILE A 486 25.00 -11.29 -33.07
C ILE A 486 26.21 -12.17 -33.38
N ASP A 487 27.31 -11.54 -33.83
CA ASP A 487 28.55 -12.23 -34.20
C ASP A 487 29.17 -12.91 -32.95
N ARG A 488 29.18 -12.25 -31.78
CA ARG A 488 29.67 -12.82 -30.51
C ARG A 488 28.85 -14.01 -30.03
N LEU A 489 27.52 -13.94 -30.14
CA LEU A 489 26.62 -15.01 -29.69
C LEU A 489 26.77 -16.29 -30.51
N GLY A 490 27.37 -16.20 -31.72
CA GLY A 490 27.44 -17.31 -32.67
C GLY A 490 26.07 -17.67 -33.25
N ALA A 491 25.16 -16.69 -33.36
CA ALA A 491 23.79 -16.94 -33.77
C ALA A 491 23.68 -17.38 -35.23
N GLN A 492 22.92 -18.44 -35.48
CA GLN A 492 22.67 -19.01 -36.80
C GLN A 492 21.29 -18.60 -37.34
N ARG A 493 20.38 -18.19 -36.45
CA ARG A 493 19.00 -17.86 -36.78
C ARG A 493 18.61 -16.49 -36.24
N ALA A 494 17.80 -15.75 -37.00
CA ALA A 494 17.20 -14.51 -36.55
C ALA A 494 15.69 -14.53 -36.75
N VAL A 495 14.95 -14.32 -35.66
CA VAL A 495 13.50 -14.11 -35.69
C VAL A 495 13.23 -12.61 -35.61
N VAL A 496 12.75 -12.04 -36.71
CA VAL A 496 12.44 -10.62 -36.84
C VAL A 496 10.98 -10.37 -36.51
N LEU A 497 10.73 -9.51 -35.53
CA LEU A 497 9.38 -9.13 -35.09
C LEU A 497 9.01 -7.74 -35.62
N GLY A 498 7.82 -7.66 -36.21
CA GLY A 498 7.22 -6.41 -36.67
C GLY A 498 7.30 -6.18 -38.17
N SER A 499 6.64 -5.11 -38.62
CA SER A 499 6.41 -4.84 -40.04
C SER A 499 7.70 -4.45 -40.77
N PRO A 500 7.73 -4.58 -42.11
CA PRO A 500 8.80 -4.04 -42.96
C PRO A 500 8.99 -2.51 -42.85
N THR A 501 8.06 -1.77 -42.23
CA THR A 501 8.21 -0.32 -41.99
C THR A 501 8.93 -0.01 -40.68
N LYS A 502 8.97 -0.95 -39.74
CA LYS A 502 9.63 -0.78 -38.42
C LYS A 502 10.95 -1.53 -38.31
N VAL A 503 11.02 -2.70 -38.93
CA VAL A 503 12.26 -3.46 -39.13
C VAL A 503 12.38 -3.67 -40.64
N THR A 504 13.16 -2.81 -41.30
CA THR A 504 13.15 -2.69 -42.76
C THR A 504 13.79 -3.87 -43.47
N HIS A 505 13.67 -3.88 -44.80
CA HIS A 505 14.34 -4.88 -45.63
C HIS A 505 15.87 -4.81 -45.47
N HIS A 506 16.43 -3.62 -45.22
CA HIS A 506 17.86 -3.43 -44.95
C HIS A 506 18.34 -4.27 -43.76
N VAL A 507 17.57 -4.28 -42.66
CA VAL A 507 17.88 -5.12 -41.49
C VAL A 507 17.89 -6.60 -41.86
N THR A 508 16.88 -7.09 -42.59
CA THR A 508 16.84 -8.50 -42.98
C THR A 508 17.94 -8.90 -43.95
N GLN A 509 18.38 -7.96 -44.81
CA GLN A 509 19.52 -8.18 -45.67
C GLN A 509 20.84 -8.19 -44.90
N ASP A 510 21.01 -7.30 -43.91
CA ASP A 510 22.19 -7.31 -43.02
C ASP A 510 22.33 -8.65 -42.28
N LEU A 511 21.22 -9.19 -41.77
CA LEU A 511 21.17 -10.49 -41.11
C LEU A 511 21.53 -11.64 -42.08
N ARG A 512 20.95 -11.65 -43.28
CA ARG A 512 21.25 -12.70 -44.30
C ARG A 512 22.69 -12.64 -44.80
N ARG A 513 23.25 -11.44 -44.97
CA ARG A 513 24.67 -11.26 -45.35
C ARG A 513 25.64 -11.81 -44.30
N ARG A 514 25.19 -11.97 -43.06
CA ARG A 514 25.93 -12.61 -41.96
C ARG A 514 25.74 -14.13 -41.91
N GLY A 515 25.00 -14.71 -42.85
CA GLY A 515 24.74 -16.15 -42.90
C GLY A 515 23.59 -16.62 -42.02
N LEU A 516 22.82 -15.71 -41.40
CA LEU A 516 21.70 -16.12 -40.54
C LEU A 516 20.49 -16.56 -41.37
N ALA A 517 19.84 -17.64 -40.93
CA ALA A 517 18.51 -17.99 -41.39
C ALA A 517 17.48 -17.01 -40.79
N VAL A 518 16.89 -16.17 -41.64
CA VAL A 518 15.99 -15.08 -41.22
C VAL A 518 14.53 -15.47 -41.40
N GLU A 519 13.80 -15.49 -40.30
CA GLU A 519 12.35 -15.64 -40.24
C GLU A 519 11.72 -14.32 -39.79
N ARG A 520 10.64 -13.86 -40.45
CA ARG A 520 9.87 -12.70 -39.98
C ARG A 520 8.51 -13.15 -39.47
N ILE A 521 8.14 -12.71 -38.27
CA ILE A 521 6.80 -12.85 -37.70
C ILE A 521 6.18 -11.45 -37.63
N THR A 522 5.12 -11.23 -38.39
CA THR A 522 4.43 -9.94 -38.49
C THR A 522 2.95 -10.14 -38.80
N GLY A 523 2.14 -9.15 -38.46
CA GLY A 523 0.81 -8.96 -39.04
C GLY A 523 0.58 -7.49 -39.40
N ASP A 524 -0.59 -7.17 -39.95
CA ASP A 524 -0.92 -5.82 -40.41
C ASP A 524 -1.01 -4.79 -39.26
N THR A 525 -1.20 -5.29 -38.04
CA THR A 525 -1.27 -4.49 -36.82
C THR A 525 -0.43 -5.15 -35.72
N ARG A 526 -0.04 -4.39 -34.70
CA ARG A 526 0.60 -4.92 -33.49
C ARG A 526 -0.17 -6.07 -32.84
N PHE A 527 -1.50 -6.04 -32.92
CA PHE A 527 -2.37 -7.10 -32.39
C PHE A 527 -2.30 -8.37 -33.24
N ALA A 528 -2.21 -8.20 -34.57
CA ALA A 528 -2.00 -9.31 -35.50
C ALA A 528 -0.59 -9.90 -35.38
N THR A 529 0.45 -9.07 -35.21
CA THR A 529 1.81 -9.54 -34.90
C THR A 529 1.83 -10.34 -33.60
N ALA A 530 1.21 -9.84 -32.53
CA ALA A 530 1.11 -10.58 -31.27
C ALA A 530 0.37 -11.92 -31.43
N ALA A 531 -0.73 -11.94 -32.19
CA ALA A 531 -1.46 -13.18 -32.49
C ALA A 531 -0.65 -14.18 -33.36
N ALA A 532 0.21 -13.67 -34.25
CA ALA A 532 1.12 -14.48 -35.05
C ALA A 532 2.26 -15.05 -34.20
N VAL A 533 2.83 -14.27 -33.29
CA VAL A 533 3.80 -14.77 -32.29
C VAL A 533 3.15 -15.82 -31.40
N ALA A 534 1.95 -15.57 -30.90
CA ALA A 534 1.21 -16.51 -30.06
C ALA A 534 0.86 -17.82 -30.78
N SER A 535 0.81 -17.85 -32.12
CA SER A 535 0.63 -19.10 -32.88
C SER A 535 1.79 -20.09 -32.76
N ARG A 536 2.94 -19.66 -32.22
CA ARG A 536 4.11 -20.51 -31.93
C ARG A 536 4.00 -21.29 -30.62
N PHE A 537 2.89 -21.12 -29.91
CA PHE A 537 2.59 -21.76 -28.64
C PHE A 537 1.36 -22.64 -28.86
N THR A 538 1.61 -23.92 -29.13
CA THR A 538 0.56 -24.91 -29.44
C THR A 538 -0.16 -25.42 -28.21
N ASP A 539 0.50 -25.42 -27.05
CA ASP A 539 0.04 -26.10 -25.83
C ASP A 539 0.11 -25.15 -24.62
N ALA A 540 -0.20 -23.87 -24.81
CA ALA A 540 -0.12 -22.89 -23.73
C ALA A 540 -1.37 -22.89 -22.84
N GLU A 541 -1.23 -23.40 -21.62
CA GLU A 541 -2.29 -23.36 -20.59
C GLU A 541 -2.57 -21.94 -20.08
N THR A 542 -1.61 -21.03 -20.22
CA THR A 542 -1.73 -19.64 -19.78
C THR A 542 -1.47 -18.67 -20.93
N VAL A 543 -2.26 -17.59 -21.01
CA VAL A 543 -2.01 -16.46 -21.91
C VAL A 543 -1.90 -15.17 -21.12
N LEU A 544 -0.91 -14.34 -21.47
CA LEU A 544 -0.75 -13.00 -20.92
C LEU A 544 -1.41 -11.96 -21.84
N ILE A 545 -2.22 -11.08 -21.26
CA ILE A 545 -2.90 -9.98 -21.94
C ILE A 545 -2.37 -8.65 -21.41
N ALA A 546 -1.89 -7.79 -22.30
CA ALA A 546 -1.46 -6.44 -21.95
C ALA A 546 -2.00 -5.39 -22.93
N ASP A 547 -2.04 -4.13 -22.52
CA ASP A 547 -2.46 -3.05 -23.42
C ASP A 547 -1.37 -2.71 -24.46
N GLY A 548 -1.76 -2.73 -25.73
CA GLY A 548 -0.90 -2.36 -26.87
C GLY A 548 -1.16 -0.94 -27.41
N ALA A 549 -2.09 -0.19 -26.81
CA ALA A 549 -2.47 1.17 -27.25
C ALA A 549 -1.67 2.28 -26.55
N GLY A 550 -1.27 2.10 -25.29
CA GLY A 550 -0.49 3.09 -24.53
C GLY A 550 0.06 2.61 -23.17
N GLY A 551 -0.41 1.48 -22.66
CA GLY A 551 -0.07 0.88 -21.38
C GLY A 551 1.27 0.14 -21.29
N TRP A 552 2.25 0.53 -22.11
CA TRP A 552 3.55 -0.14 -22.20
C TRP A 552 4.26 -0.40 -20.86
N PRO A 553 4.19 0.46 -19.82
CA PRO A 553 4.97 0.24 -18.60
C PRO A 553 4.47 -0.95 -17.78
N ASP A 554 3.16 -1.14 -17.73
CA ASP A 554 2.57 -2.32 -17.09
C ASP A 554 2.96 -3.56 -17.90
N ALA A 555 2.81 -3.47 -19.22
CA ALA A 555 3.09 -4.56 -20.14
C ALA A 555 4.55 -5.06 -20.11
N VAL A 556 5.52 -4.14 -20.19
CA VAL A 556 6.95 -4.48 -20.20
C VAL A 556 7.38 -5.15 -18.89
N SER A 557 6.72 -4.80 -17.77
CA SER A 557 7.04 -5.39 -16.48
C SER A 557 6.75 -6.90 -16.42
N ALA A 558 5.87 -7.39 -17.30
CA ALA A 558 5.53 -8.80 -17.40
C ALA A 558 6.28 -9.57 -18.50
N SER A 559 7.17 -8.91 -19.25
CA SER A 559 8.03 -9.57 -20.23
C SER A 559 8.90 -10.66 -19.62
N GLN A 560 9.42 -10.44 -18.41
CA GLN A 560 10.17 -11.43 -17.61
C GLN A 560 9.33 -12.67 -17.26
N LEU A 561 8.06 -12.49 -16.92
CA LEU A 561 7.15 -13.59 -16.59
C LEU A 561 6.85 -14.40 -17.86
N ALA A 562 6.55 -13.68 -18.96
CA ALA A 562 6.33 -14.30 -20.26
C ALA A 562 7.55 -15.13 -20.71
N ALA A 563 8.76 -14.58 -20.56
CA ALA A 563 9.99 -15.26 -20.95
C ALA A 563 10.28 -16.50 -20.07
N ARG A 564 10.23 -16.36 -18.74
CA ARG A 564 10.54 -17.47 -17.81
C ARG A 564 9.59 -18.64 -18.01
N ASP A 565 8.29 -18.35 -18.06
CA ASP A 565 7.24 -19.37 -18.08
C ASP A 565 6.80 -19.72 -19.51
N LYS A 566 7.47 -19.15 -20.53
CA LYS A 566 7.21 -19.39 -21.96
C LYS A 566 5.74 -19.13 -22.32
N ILE A 567 5.17 -18.05 -21.78
CA ILE A 567 3.77 -17.67 -21.95
C ILE A 567 3.62 -16.77 -23.18
N PRO A 568 2.68 -17.05 -24.10
CA PRO A 568 2.35 -16.14 -25.19
C PRO A 568 1.76 -14.82 -24.67
N VAL A 569 2.19 -13.71 -25.27
CA VAL A 569 1.67 -12.37 -24.97
C VAL A 569 0.75 -11.90 -26.09
N LEU A 570 -0.51 -11.64 -25.75
CA LEU A 570 -1.51 -11.03 -26.62
C LEU A 570 -1.83 -9.60 -26.15
N LEU A 571 -2.34 -8.80 -27.09
CA LEU A 571 -2.51 -7.36 -26.88
C LEU A 571 -3.97 -6.91 -26.98
N THR A 572 -4.36 -5.95 -26.14
CA THR A 572 -5.65 -5.22 -26.23
C THR A 572 -5.44 -3.84 -26.84
N ALA A 573 -6.51 -3.24 -27.37
CA ALA A 573 -6.52 -1.89 -27.91
C ALA A 573 -7.26 -0.95 -26.95
N GLY A 574 -6.64 -0.62 -25.81
CA GLY A 574 -7.27 0.14 -24.74
C GLY A 574 -8.49 -0.58 -24.19
N ALA A 575 -9.69 -0.02 -24.42
CA ALA A 575 -10.96 -0.56 -23.93
C ALA A 575 -11.54 -1.73 -24.76
N HIS A 576 -10.86 -2.16 -25.84
CA HIS A 576 -11.39 -3.18 -26.75
C HIS A 576 -10.42 -4.36 -26.93
N VAL A 577 -10.98 -5.57 -27.11
CA VAL A 577 -10.22 -6.78 -27.47
C VAL A 577 -10.25 -6.92 -29.00
N PRO A 578 -9.10 -6.82 -29.70
CA PRO A 578 -9.05 -6.94 -31.16
C PRO A 578 -9.48 -8.32 -31.66
N ALA A 579 -10.02 -8.38 -32.88
CA ALA A 579 -10.42 -9.65 -33.51
C ALA A 579 -9.26 -10.66 -33.61
N ALA A 580 -8.03 -10.18 -33.84
CA ALA A 580 -6.83 -11.02 -33.86
C ALA A 580 -6.58 -11.70 -32.49
N THR A 581 -6.75 -10.96 -31.40
CA THR A 581 -6.63 -11.48 -30.02
C THR A 581 -7.73 -12.49 -29.72
N HIS A 582 -8.98 -12.22 -30.10
CA HIS A 582 -10.06 -13.19 -29.96
C HIS A 582 -9.82 -14.49 -30.73
N ARG A 583 -9.29 -14.43 -31.95
CA ARG A 583 -8.96 -15.62 -32.75
C ARG A 583 -7.81 -16.40 -32.13
N ALA A 584 -6.78 -15.72 -31.64
CA ALA A 584 -5.66 -16.37 -30.97
C ALA A 584 -6.10 -17.10 -29.68
N LEU A 585 -6.92 -16.46 -28.85
CA LEU A 585 -7.45 -17.07 -27.62
C LEU A 585 -8.31 -18.32 -27.92
N ARG A 586 -9.17 -18.28 -28.94
CA ARG A 586 -9.95 -19.47 -29.35
C ARG A 586 -9.09 -20.63 -29.85
N ARG A 587 -7.95 -20.32 -30.45
CA ARG A 587 -7.05 -21.34 -31.00
C ARG A 587 -6.17 -21.96 -29.91
N ILE A 588 -5.73 -21.14 -28.95
CA ILE A 588 -4.89 -21.59 -27.84
C ILE A 588 -5.74 -22.34 -26.80
N ASP A 589 -6.97 -21.87 -26.56
CA ASP A 589 -7.88 -22.41 -25.55
C ASP A 589 -7.24 -22.54 -24.15
N PRO A 590 -6.77 -21.43 -23.55
CA PRO A 590 -6.00 -21.47 -22.31
C PRO A 590 -6.89 -21.69 -21.08
N ASP A 591 -6.37 -22.37 -20.06
CA ASP A 591 -7.03 -22.47 -18.75
C ASP A 591 -7.02 -21.14 -17.98
N ASP A 592 -5.92 -20.38 -18.10
CA ASP A 592 -5.67 -19.16 -17.35
C ASP A 592 -5.33 -17.96 -18.27
N VAL A 593 -5.91 -16.80 -17.93
CA VAL A 593 -5.62 -15.55 -18.63
C VAL A 593 -5.13 -14.51 -17.62
N ILE A 594 -3.89 -14.06 -17.81
CA ILE A 594 -3.24 -13.08 -16.95
C ILE A 594 -3.35 -11.67 -17.56
N LEU A 595 -4.16 -10.79 -16.97
CA LEU A 595 -4.31 -9.39 -17.39
C LEU A 595 -3.24 -8.51 -16.74
N VAL A 596 -2.37 -7.86 -17.50
CA VAL A 596 -1.33 -6.98 -16.95
C VAL A 596 -1.72 -5.51 -17.08
N GLY A 597 -1.79 -4.82 -15.95
CA GLY A 597 -2.15 -3.41 -15.82
C GLY A 597 -3.47 -3.17 -15.07
N GLY A 598 -3.64 -1.96 -14.56
CA GLY A 598 -4.82 -1.56 -13.79
C GLY A 598 -6.11 -1.49 -14.61
N ARG A 599 -7.23 -1.15 -13.97
CA ARG A 599 -8.53 -0.95 -14.65
C ARG A 599 -8.52 0.21 -15.65
N ASN A 600 -7.58 1.15 -15.54
CA ASN A 600 -7.41 2.21 -16.53
C ASN A 600 -6.64 1.72 -17.77
N THR A 601 -5.75 0.74 -17.61
CA THR A 601 -4.95 0.16 -18.69
C THR A 601 -5.71 -0.96 -19.41
N VAL A 602 -6.35 -1.85 -18.66
CA VAL A 602 -7.18 -2.95 -19.18
C VAL A 602 -8.54 -2.86 -18.49
N PRO A 603 -9.53 -2.17 -19.08
CA PRO A 603 -10.81 -1.86 -18.43
C PRO A 603 -11.69 -3.07 -18.06
N PRO A 604 -12.69 -2.87 -17.17
CA PRO A 604 -13.65 -3.92 -16.81
C PRO A 604 -14.35 -4.56 -18.02
N GLN A 605 -14.65 -3.77 -19.06
CA GLN A 605 -15.27 -4.26 -20.30
C GLN A 605 -14.38 -5.26 -21.03
N VAL A 606 -13.06 -5.01 -21.07
CA VAL A 606 -12.07 -5.97 -21.59
C VAL A 606 -12.04 -7.23 -20.75
N SER A 607 -12.09 -7.09 -19.42
CA SER A 607 -12.11 -8.26 -18.52
C SER A 607 -13.36 -9.11 -18.77
N ALA A 608 -14.54 -8.49 -18.83
CA ALA A 608 -15.80 -9.18 -19.13
C ALA A 608 -15.74 -9.93 -20.47
N ALA A 609 -15.18 -9.31 -21.52
CA ALA A 609 -14.99 -9.95 -22.81
C ALA A 609 -14.01 -11.14 -22.79
N LEU A 610 -13.10 -11.19 -21.82
CA LEU A 610 -12.08 -12.22 -21.67
C LEU A 610 -12.47 -13.37 -20.73
N GLN A 611 -13.46 -13.18 -19.85
CA GLN A 611 -13.89 -14.20 -18.87
C GLN A 611 -14.30 -15.54 -19.50
N ARG A 612 -14.77 -15.50 -20.76
CA ARG A 612 -15.19 -16.70 -21.50
C ARG A 612 -14.04 -17.61 -21.95
N TYR A 613 -12.79 -17.16 -21.85
CA TYR A 613 -11.64 -17.88 -22.40
C TYR A 613 -10.82 -18.62 -21.37
N GLY A 614 -11.05 -18.40 -20.08
CA GLY A 614 -10.24 -18.97 -19.02
C GLY A 614 -10.36 -18.18 -17.72
N ARG A 615 -9.76 -18.70 -16.65
CA ARG A 615 -9.77 -18.05 -15.34
C ARG A 615 -8.92 -16.77 -15.37
N LEU A 616 -9.55 -15.64 -15.04
CA LEU A 616 -8.86 -14.35 -15.08
C LEU A 616 -8.07 -14.08 -13.80
N THR A 617 -6.77 -13.84 -13.95
CA THR A 617 -5.91 -13.25 -12.91
C THR A 617 -5.40 -11.91 -13.41
N ARG A 618 -5.49 -10.85 -12.63
CA ARG A 618 -4.92 -9.55 -12.99
C ARG A 618 -3.59 -9.35 -12.27
N LEU A 619 -2.59 -8.86 -12.99
CA LEU A 619 -1.35 -8.31 -12.48
C LEU A 619 -1.29 -6.77 -12.64
N ALA A 620 -1.58 -5.99 -11.60
CA ALA A 620 -1.67 -4.54 -11.60
C ALA A 620 -1.22 -3.93 -10.27
N GLY A 621 -0.57 -2.78 -10.35
CA GLY A 621 -0.43 -1.84 -9.25
C GLY A 621 -0.95 -0.47 -9.65
N ARG A 622 -1.08 0.42 -8.67
CA ARG A 622 -1.48 1.84 -8.88
C ARG A 622 -0.55 2.64 -9.79
N THR A 623 0.72 2.24 -9.88
CA THR A 623 1.69 2.79 -10.79
C THR A 623 2.44 1.64 -11.45
N ARG A 624 3.05 1.91 -12.59
CA ARG A 624 3.93 1.00 -13.31
C ARG A 624 5.01 0.31 -12.44
N VAL A 625 5.54 1.02 -11.43
CA VAL A 625 6.49 0.47 -10.46
C VAL A 625 5.83 -0.55 -9.54
N HIS A 626 4.58 -0.31 -9.14
CA HIS A 626 3.80 -1.25 -8.35
C HIS A 626 3.32 -2.46 -9.18
N THR A 627 2.94 -2.25 -10.45
CA THR A 627 2.64 -3.36 -11.37
C THR A 627 3.86 -4.26 -11.54
N ALA A 628 5.05 -3.67 -11.73
CA ALA A 628 6.29 -4.44 -11.79
C ALA A 628 6.57 -5.19 -10.49
N ALA A 629 6.33 -4.59 -9.33
CA ALA A 629 6.48 -5.27 -8.04
C ALA A 629 5.54 -6.46 -7.88
N GLN A 630 4.34 -6.35 -8.43
CA GLN A 630 3.35 -7.41 -8.45
C GLN A 630 3.78 -8.58 -9.35
N VAL A 631 4.36 -8.31 -10.51
CA VAL A 631 4.97 -9.36 -11.35
C VAL A 631 6.16 -10.01 -10.64
N THR A 632 7.08 -9.22 -10.08
CA THR A 632 8.26 -9.77 -9.37
C THR A 632 7.89 -10.54 -8.12
N ASN A 633 6.80 -10.17 -7.42
CA ASN A 633 6.22 -10.97 -6.36
C ASN A 633 5.85 -12.34 -6.91
N LEU A 634 4.98 -12.43 -7.91
CA LEU A 634 4.56 -13.71 -8.47
C LEU A 634 5.76 -14.58 -8.88
N MET A 635 6.74 -13.98 -9.57
CA MET A 635 7.93 -14.71 -10.01
C MET A 635 8.75 -15.25 -8.83
N ALA A 636 8.97 -14.45 -7.78
CA ALA A 636 9.71 -14.90 -6.60
C ALA A 636 9.01 -16.06 -5.86
N HIS A 637 7.67 -16.06 -5.78
CA HIS A 637 6.92 -17.15 -5.14
C HIS A 637 6.96 -18.45 -5.96
N THR A 638 7.19 -18.32 -7.26
CA THR A 638 7.25 -19.43 -8.21
C THR A 638 8.69 -19.79 -8.58
N GLY A 639 9.67 -19.42 -7.74
CA GLY A 639 11.05 -19.92 -7.81
C GLY A 639 12.08 -18.98 -8.43
N ALA A 640 11.74 -17.76 -8.84
CA ALA A 640 12.76 -16.80 -9.29
C ALA A 640 13.60 -16.27 -8.11
N ASP A 641 14.91 -16.12 -8.33
CA ASP A 641 15.83 -15.60 -7.33
C ASP A 641 15.68 -14.08 -7.18
N LYS A 642 14.90 -13.68 -6.18
CA LYS A 642 14.70 -12.27 -5.84
C LYS A 642 15.98 -11.55 -5.38
N GLN A 643 17.06 -12.27 -5.05
CA GLN A 643 18.33 -11.68 -4.67
C GLN A 643 19.13 -11.21 -5.89
N ARG A 644 18.80 -11.70 -7.10
CA ARG A 644 19.31 -11.26 -8.40
C ARG A 644 18.37 -10.22 -9.01
N LEU A 645 18.50 -8.98 -8.54
CA LEU A 645 17.62 -7.89 -8.89
C LEU A 645 18.16 -7.07 -10.07
N TRP A 646 17.32 -6.90 -11.09
CA TRP A 646 17.54 -5.99 -12.20
C TRP A 646 16.60 -4.79 -12.04
N LEU A 647 17.14 -3.57 -12.15
CA LEU A 647 16.37 -2.33 -12.17
C LEU A 647 16.42 -1.72 -13.56
N ALA A 648 15.25 -1.38 -14.10
CA ALA A 648 15.14 -0.60 -15.33
C ALA A 648 14.22 0.60 -15.11
N SER A 649 14.37 1.61 -15.98
CA SER A 649 13.57 2.82 -15.89
C SER A 649 12.09 2.55 -16.09
N ALA A 650 11.27 3.15 -15.23
CA ALA A 650 9.83 3.20 -15.40
C ALA A 650 9.41 4.19 -16.50
N ASN A 651 10.30 5.07 -16.98
CA ASN A 651 9.97 6.11 -17.98
C ASN A 651 10.40 5.75 -19.42
N GLY A 652 11.27 4.75 -19.59
CA GLY A 652 11.71 4.24 -20.88
C GLY A 652 11.46 2.74 -21.02
N TRP A 653 10.99 2.31 -22.19
CA TRP A 653 10.61 0.91 -22.42
C TRP A 653 11.74 0.04 -22.96
N ALA A 654 12.66 0.60 -23.74
CA ALA A 654 13.64 -0.16 -24.52
C ALA A 654 14.58 -0.99 -23.63
N ASP A 655 15.15 -0.34 -22.61
CA ASP A 655 16.05 -0.98 -21.65
C ASP A 655 15.34 -2.08 -20.85
N ALA A 656 14.12 -1.79 -20.37
CA ALA A 656 13.30 -2.75 -19.62
C ALA A 656 12.89 -3.95 -20.48
N LEU A 657 12.65 -3.73 -21.78
CA LEU A 657 12.23 -4.76 -22.71
C LEU A 657 13.34 -5.77 -23.02
N ALA A 658 14.58 -5.31 -23.21
CA ALA A 658 15.73 -6.20 -23.32
C ALA A 658 16.05 -6.87 -21.96
N ALA A 659 15.93 -6.12 -20.85
CA ALA A 659 16.24 -6.60 -19.52
C ALA A 659 15.29 -7.71 -19.02
N GLY A 660 14.01 -7.68 -19.37
CA GLY A 660 13.02 -8.62 -18.84
C GLY A 660 13.35 -10.09 -19.15
N PRO A 661 13.43 -10.48 -20.43
CA PRO A 661 13.84 -11.82 -20.83
C PRO A 661 15.25 -12.19 -20.35
N ALA A 662 16.19 -11.25 -20.37
CA ALA A 662 17.56 -11.49 -19.89
C ALA A 662 17.63 -11.77 -18.39
N ALA A 663 16.92 -10.99 -17.56
CA ALA A 663 16.82 -11.20 -16.12
C ALA A 663 16.18 -12.56 -15.81
N ALA A 664 15.11 -12.91 -16.53
CA ALA A 664 14.46 -14.22 -16.41
C ALA A 664 15.39 -15.38 -16.79
N HIS A 665 16.17 -15.23 -17.87
CA HIS A 665 17.12 -16.25 -18.34
C HIS A 665 18.18 -16.58 -17.28
N VAL A 666 18.71 -15.58 -16.57
CA VAL A 666 19.68 -15.80 -15.49
C VAL A 666 19.04 -16.13 -14.12
N GLY A 667 17.73 -16.41 -14.11
CA GLY A 667 16.96 -16.78 -12.93
C GLY A 667 16.63 -15.63 -11.97
N GLY A 668 16.86 -14.38 -12.36
CA GLY A 668 16.60 -13.18 -11.56
C GLY A 668 15.22 -12.57 -11.80
N VAL A 669 15.04 -11.33 -11.32
CA VAL A 669 13.80 -10.55 -11.45
C VAL A 669 14.08 -9.12 -11.89
N LEU A 670 13.21 -8.58 -12.75
CA LEU A 670 13.20 -7.19 -13.21
C LEU A 670 12.19 -6.35 -12.42
N GLN A 671 12.64 -5.30 -11.76
CA GLN A 671 11.81 -4.31 -11.09
C GLN A 671 11.95 -2.95 -11.78
N LEU A 672 10.83 -2.31 -12.11
CA LEU A 672 10.86 -0.93 -12.62
C LEU A 672 11.10 0.06 -11.49
N THR A 673 11.90 1.10 -11.75
CA THR A 673 12.18 2.20 -10.81
C THR A 673 12.02 3.57 -11.48
N TRP A 674 11.69 4.60 -10.70
CA TRP A 674 11.65 5.96 -11.21
C TRP A 674 13.07 6.49 -11.47
N PRO A 675 13.30 7.28 -12.54
CA PRO A 675 14.64 7.77 -12.87
C PRO A 675 15.31 8.59 -11.77
N HIS A 676 14.54 9.41 -11.06
CA HIS A 676 15.04 10.41 -10.10
C HIS A 676 14.53 10.24 -8.67
N ARG A 677 13.78 9.17 -8.38
CA ARG A 677 13.15 8.97 -7.07
C ARG A 677 13.32 7.53 -6.58
N PHE A 678 14.01 7.39 -5.45
CA PHE A 678 14.06 6.14 -4.69
C PHE A 678 13.20 6.23 -3.44
N ASN A 679 12.36 5.22 -3.20
CA ASN A 679 11.60 5.09 -1.96
C ASN A 679 12.02 3.79 -1.26
N ALA A 680 12.74 3.93 -0.15
CA ALA A 680 13.26 2.83 0.68
C ALA A 680 12.15 1.95 1.29
N HIS A 681 10.96 2.52 1.53
CA HIS A 681 9.82 1.81 2.08
C HIS A 681 8.83 1.35 0.99
N GLY A 682 9.01 1.83 -0.24
CA GLY A 682 8.22 1.46 -1.39
C GLY A 682 8.60 0.10 -1.99
N PRO A 683 7.93 -0.31 -3.09
CA PRO A 683 8.17 -1.61 -3.70
C PRO A 683 9.63 -1.81 -4.16
N VAL A 684 10.26 -0.78 -4.71
CA VAL A 684 11.67 -0.82 -5.14
C VAL A 684 12.59 -0.99 -3.94
N GLY A 685 12.44 -0.19 -2.88
CA GLY A 685 13.28 -0.28 -1.69
C GLY A 685 13.23 -1.65 -1.03
N ARG A 686 12.04 -2.23 -0.89
CA ARG A 686 11.88 -3.60 -0.35
C ARG A 686 12.63 -4.65 -1.18
N ARG A 687 12.61 -4.54 -2.51
CA ARG A 687 13.34 -5.46 -3.40
C ARG A 687 14.84 -5.26 -3.32
N VAL A 688 15.28 -4.01 -3.33
CA VAL A 688 16.69 -3.65 -3.21
C VAL A 688 17.28 -4.16 -1.90
N ARG A 689 16.54 -4.14 -0.79
CA ARG A 689 16.98 -4.68 0.51
C ARG A 689 17.21 -6.20 0.50
N ASP A 690 16.46 -6.92 -0.32
CA ASP A 690 16.58 -8.37 -0.45
C ASP A 690 17.69 -8.76 -1.46
N ALA A 691 18.27 -7.80 -2.19
CA ALA A 691 19.17 -8.06 -3.31
C ALA A 691 20.63 -8.20 -2.87
N ASN A 692 21.27 -9.30 -3.28
CA ASN A 692 22.72 -9.50 -3.17
C ASN A 692 23.44 -9.15 -4.48
N VAL A 693 22.73 -9.22 -5.60
CA VAL A 693 23.21 -8.85 -6.92
C VAL A 693 22.26 -7.80 -7.49
N LEU A 694 22.79 -6.61 -7.78
CA LEU A 694 22.02 -5.50 -8.34
C LEU A 694 22.53 -5.16 -9.74
N ARG A 695 21.64 -5.17 -10.72
CA ARG A 695 21.91 -4.73 -12.09
C ARG A 695 21.08 -3.51 -12.41
N LEU A 696 21.71 -2.42 -12.84
CA LEU A 696 21.02 -1.21 -13.30
C LEU A 696 21.05 -1.19 -14.82
N VAL A 697 19.90 -1.24 -15.48
CA VAL A 697 19.82 -1.24 -16.94
C VAL A 697 19.42 0.14 -17.45
N GLY A 698 20.25 0.68 -18.35
CA GLY A 698 20.09 2.00 -18.93
C GLY A 698 21.05 3.04 -18.34
N GLY A 699 21.27 4.11 -19.10
CA GLY A 699 22.19 5.19 -18.75
C GLY A 699 21.73 6.05 -17.56
N ALA A 700 22.50 7.10 -17.26
CA ALA A 700 22.22 8.01 -16.15
C ALA A 700 20.87 8.75 -16.28
N SER A 701 20.36 8.96 -17.49
CA SER A 701 19.02 9.53 -17.74
C SER A 701 17.89 8.54 -17.43
N ALA A 702 18.14 7.23 -17.60
CA ALA A 702 17.18 6.17 -17.32
C ALA A 702 17.09 5.88 -15.82
N ILE A 703 18.24 5.82 -15.14
CA ILE A 703 18.38 5.67 -13.69
C ILE A 703 19.49 6.61 -13.21
N SER A 704 19.09 7.68 -12.52
CA SER A 704 20.03 8.72 -12.08
C SER A 704 21.09 8.19 -11.11
N PRO A 705 22.28 8.82 -11.07
CA PRO A 705 23.31 8.51 -10.09
C PRO A 705 22.82 8.61 -8.64
N ALA A 706 21.84 9.49 -8.37
CA ALA A 706 21.22 9.60 -7.04
C ALA A 706 20.44 8.33 -6.66
N VAL A 707 19.59 7.83 -7.56
CA VAL A 707 18.83 6.59 -7.37
C VAL A 707 19.75 5.38 -7.26
N GLU A 708 20.81 5.32 -8.07
CA GLU A 708 21.87 4.30 -7.95
C GLU A 708 22.48 4.31 -6.55
N ARG A 709 23.05 5.44 -6.10
CA ARG A 709 23.67 5.56 -4.77
C ARG A 709 22.70 5.21 -3.64
N GLN A 710 21.44 5.64 -3.73
CA GLN A 710 20.41 5.32 -2.75
C GLN A 710 20.09 3.81 -2.74
N SER A 711 20.04 3.18 -3.90
CA SER A 711 19.80 1.73 -4.02
C SER A 711 20.95 0.93 -3.44
N VAL A 712 22.20 1.26 -3.77
CA VAL A 712 23.40 0.60 -3.22
C VAL A 712 23.43 0.70 -1.69
N ARG A 713 23.24 1.91 -1.15
CA ARG A 713 23.20 2.12 0.31
C ARG A 713 22.05 1.36 0.99
N HIS A 714 20.93 1.18 0.31
CA HIS A 714 19.78 0.48 0.89
C HIS A 714 19.95 -1.05 0.86
N ALA A 715 20.65 -1.57 -0.14
CA ALA A 715 20.94 -3.00 -0.26
C ALA A 715 22.05 -3.48 0.70
N ALA A 716 22.94 -2.57 1.10
CA ALA A 716 24.00 -2.84 2.09
C ALA A 716 23.53 -2.80 3.56
N ARG A 717 22.25 -2.52 3.83
CA ARG A 717 21.62 -2.47 5.16
C ARG A 717 20.68 -3.65 5.32
#